data_AF-A0A6V7X1X4-F1
#
_entry.id   AF-A0A6V7X1X4-F1
#
_cell.length_a   1.000
_cell.length_b   1.000
_cell.length_c   1.000
_cell.angle_alpha   90.00
_cell.angle_beta   90.00
_cell.angle_gamma   90.00
#
_symmetry.space_group_name_H-M   'P 1'
#
loop_
_entity.id
_entity.type
_entity.pdbx_description
1 polymer ?
#
loop_
_entity_poly.entity_id
_entity_poly.type
_entity_poly.pdbx_seq_one_letter_code
_entity_poly.pdbx_strand_id
1 'polypeptide(L)'
;MFFNFLEQSFLPDLRAATMMDSPRALESDTALALNRYLCNAVLPLLSNHSHFFADAEHHAPLLDATLHTVYRMNRLRSLTKNQRDAVSDFLVALSRELPPTMMVKLLRKVIADIQQMSDNVLVPLRIITLHYERCNKYYGSGNSLGAASETEKRLSMLLFYAIFDSLSSKPYDPELFGKALPCLTAIGSSISPDYALTSERAELTASQDYEGVWVPQQLDYSKVTLNNELNAMVQKFAEHFHNSWAARKLDKGWTHGLLYSRRTTNHPRLVPFHRLQDYEKEFYKERCAECIRALVVWGYQLEIVDHDANERANQSRVLSGRNEHDFNPRPVDLSNMNLDKEILQVAEQLAENSHNLWARKVFDDLADNSAQYPSMPLALVPWELLTDFERRKDRFRAQEVLKFFQFHGYRIFSSSDSMDQMSIVDRFKIDGGATASCTNLGADRSSVEKRFAFNLLEKLLAYLEQANVRMKSLKPSHELTKRNSFRREGQDVKFFEKVVLPLMFAYFSAHRNYFLASSSMVQTGTASNKEKEMVASLFCRLAALLRIKNHAFGSVARITVKCLQGLTQALDIRTLVRINSDIIRTGLFIFFNNCAEDLFSAVNELRESGQYSLLRGENLKFLKLIILKIFTHFYVVDFT
;
A
#
# COMPACT_ATOMS: atom_id res chain seq x y z
N MET A 1 20.99 -22.63 6.33
CA MET A 1 22.06 -21.88 7.02
C MET A 1 21.90 -20.37 6.83
N PHE A 2 21.83 -19.86 5.60
CA PHE A 2 21.62 -18.42 5.30
C PHE A 2 20.48 -17.77 6.11
N PHE A 3 19.26 -18.32 6.03
CA PHE A 3 18.10 -17.77 6.76
C PHE A 3 18.24 -17.81 8.29
N ASN A 4 19.02 -18.75 8.83
CA ASN A 4 19.29 -18.80 10.26
C ASN A 4 20.21 -17.64 10.69
N PHE A 5 21.24 -17.31 9.89
CA PHE A 5 22.05 -16.12 10.12
C PHE A 5 21.26 -14.82 9.95
N LEU A 6 20.35 -14.77 8.97
CA LEU A 6 19.47 -13.64 8.78
C LEU A 6 18.58 -13.43 10.00
N GLU A 7 17.93 -14.48 10.51
CA GLU A 7 17.02 -14.40 11.65
C GLU A 7 17.73 -14.15 12.99
N GLN A 8 18.84 -14.85 13.26
CA GLN A 8 19.49 -14.84 14.57
C GLN A 8 20.60 -13.79 14.72
N SER A 9 21.07 -13.18 13.62
CA SER A 9 22.19 -12.22 13.66
C SER A 9 21.85 -10.92 12.96
N PHE A 10 21.62 -10.93 11.64
CA PHE A 10 21.49 -9.68 10.88
C PHE A 10 20.19 -8.92 11.19
N LEU A 11 19.04 -9.59 11.28
CA LEU A 11 17.76 -8.94 11.55
C LEU A 11 17.74 -8.24 12.92
N PRO A 12 18.23 -8.86 14.02
CA PRO A 12 18.43 -8.17 15.30
C PRO A 12 19.25 -6.88 15.18
N ASP A 13 20.36 -6.90 14.44
CA ASP A 13 21.22 -5.73 14.26
C ASP A 13 20.52 -4.61 13.47
N LEU A 14 19.79 -4.98 12.40
CA LEU A 14 18.97 -4.05 11.60
C LEU A 14 17.88 -3.41 12.46
N ARG A 15 17.21 -4.18 13.32
CA ARG A 15 16.19 -3.67 14.25
C ARG A 15 16.81 -2.72 15.28
N ALA A 16 17.93 -3.10 15.88
CA ALA A 16 18.64 -2.27 16.85
C ALA A 16 18.99 -0.89 16.25
N ALA A 17 19.44 -0.84 14.99
CA ALA A 17 19.69 0.41 14.29
C ALA A 17 18.44 1.30 14.20
N THR A 18 17.26 0.72 13.93
CA THR A 18 16.00 1.49 13.90
C THR A 18 15.51 1.96 15.26
N MET A 19 15.90 1.28 16.34
CA MET A 19 15.48 1.62 17.71
C MET A 19 16.39 2.67 18.35
N MET A 20 17.67 2.68 17.99
CA MET A 20 18.65 3.65 18.49
C MET A 20 18.51 5.04 17.86
N ASP A 21 17.74 5.17 16.77
CA ASP A 21 17.52 6.46 16.11
C ASP A 21 16.66 7.38 16.98
N SER A 22 17.30 8.44 17.45
CA SER A 22 16.75 9.47 18.31
C SER A 22 17.38 10.80 17.89
N PRO A 23 16.86 11.95 18.32
CA PRO A 23 17.51 13.24 18.04
C PRO A 23 18.98 13.31 18.49
N ARG A 24 19.36 12.50 19.50
CA ARG A 24 20.73 12.34 20.01
C ARG A 24 21.53 11.21 19.35
N ALA A 25 20.94 10.46 18.42
CA ALA A 25 21.63 9.35 17.76
C ALA A 25 22.85 9.80 16.94
N LEU A 26 22.85 11.06 16.47
CA LEU A 26 23.99 11.68 15.80
C LEU A 26 25.21 11.86 16.74
N GLU A 27 24.98 11.83 18.06
CA GLU A 27 26.01 11.96 19.10
C GLU A 27 26.39 10.59 19.70
N SER A 28 25.73 9.51 19.28
CA SER A 28 25.96 8.16 19.81
C SER A 28 26.98 7.39 18.95
N ASP A 29 28.18 7.20 19.49
CA ASP A 29 29.24 6.43 18.83
C ASP A 29 28.80 4.99 18.51
N THR A 30 27.99 4.38 19.37
CA THR A 30 27.47 3.03 19.18
C THR A 30 26.45 2.97 18.02
N ALA A 31 25.53 3.93 17.93
CA ALA A 31 24.58 4.01 16.81
C ALA A 31 25.30 4.23 15.47
N LEU A 32 26.30 5.11 15.44
CA LEU A 32 27.08 5.39 14.24
C LEU A 32 28.00 4.22 13.84
N ALA A 33 28.56 3.49 14.80
CA ALA A 33 29.34 2.29 14.53
C ALA A 33 28.45 1.17 13.94
N LEU A 34 27.27 0.95 14.51
CA LEU A 34 26.30 -0.01 14.01
C LEU A 34 25.86 0.31 12.57
N ASN A 35 25.52 1.58 12.30
CA ASN A 35 25.15 2.02 10.95
C ASN A 35 26.27 1.82 9.93
N ARG A 36 27.55 2.04 10.32
CA ARG A 36 28.71 1.76 9.46
C ARG A 36 28.87 0.27 9.17
N TYR A 37 28.77 -0.57 10.20
CA TYR A 37 28.81 -2.03 10.02
C TYR A 37 27.71 -2.53 9.07
N LEU A 38 26.47 -2.11 9.32
CA LEU A 38 25.32 -2.54 8.52
C LEU A 38 25.42 -2.07 7.07
N CYS A 39 25.71 -0.79 6.84
CA CYS A 39 25.69 -0.22 5.49
C CYS A 39 26.95 -0.55 4.67
N ASN A 40 28.10 -0.78 5.30
CA ASN A 40 29.35 -1.03 4.57
C ASN A 40 29.64 -2.52 4.40
N ALA A 41 29.14 -3.40 5.28
CA ALA A 41 29.42 -4.83 5.23
C ALA A 41 28.15 -5.66 5.02
N VAL A 42 27.16 -5.54 5.91
CA VAL A 42 26.00 -6.46 5.91
C VAL A 42 25.09 -6.26 4.69
N LEU A 43 24.60 -5.04 4.45
CA LEU A 43 23.69 -4.76 3.35
C LEU A 43 24.33 -5.04 1.97
N PRO A 44 25.59 -4.64 1.70
CA PRO A 44 26.27 -5.03 0.47
C PRO A 44 26.44 -6.54 0.32
N LEU A 45 26.78 -7.25 1.41
CA LEU A 45 26.90 -8.71 1.38
C LEU A 45 25.57 -9.38 1.02
N LEU A 46 24.47 -8.97 1.67
CA LEU A 46 23.13 -9.49 1.38
C LEU A 46 22.66 -9.13 -0.04
N SER A 47 23.00 -7.93 -0.52
CA SER A 47 22.67 -7.49 -1.88
C SER A 47 23.38 -8.33 -2.94
N ASN A 48 24.66 -8.62 -2.75
CA ASN A 48 25.44 -9.45 -3.67
C ASN A 48 24.97 -10.91 -3.71
N HIS A 49 24.30 -11.37 -2.66
CA HIS A 49 23.76 -12.73 -2.56
C HIS A 49 22.23 -12.74 -2.59
N SER A 50 21.62 -11.79 -3.29
CA SER A 50 20.15 -11.65 -3.34
C SER A 50 19.46 -12.91 -3.84
N HIS A 51 20.09 -13.66 -4.75
CA HIS A 51 19.56 -14.90 -5.32
C HIS A 51 19.16 -15.96 -4.27
N PHE A 52 19.68 -15.91 -3.03
CA PHE A 52 19.21 -16.79 -1.95
C PHE A 52 17.79 -16.46 -1.46
N PHE A 53 17.28 -15.27 -1.74
CA PHE A 53 15.90 -14.87 -1.43
C PHE A 53 14.89 -15.36 -2.48
N ALA A 54 15.36 -15.84 -3.64
CA ALA A 54 14.50 -16.41 -4.67
C ALA A 54 13.85 -17.71 -4.15
N ASP A 55 12.59 -17.93 -4.52
CA ASP A 55 11.79 -19.14 -4.18
C ASP A 55 11.73 -19.46 -2.67
N ALA A 56 11.95 -18.47 -1.80
CA ALA A 56 12.01 -18.63 -0.35
C ALA A 56 10.67 -18.33 0.35
N GLU A 57 9.55 -18.65 -0.29
CA GLU A 57 8.19 -18.32 0.21
C GLU A 57 7.89 -18.94 1.59
N HIS A 58 8.48 -20.09 1.90
CA HIS A 58 8.38 -20.71 3.24
C HIS A 58 8.97 -19.86 4.37
N HIS A 59 9.85 -18.90 4.04
CA HIS A 59 10.42 -17.91 4.95
C HIS A 59 9.77 -16.53 4.81
N ALA A 60 8.59 -16.43 4.18
CA ALA A 60 7.90 -15.15 3.93
C ALA A 60 7.81 -14.21 5.16
N PRO A 61 7.51 -14.68 6.39
CA PRO A 61 7.47 -13.82 7.58
C PRO A 61 8.81 -13.18 7.93
N LEU A 62 9.92 -13.92 7.76
CA LEU A 62 11.27 -13.41 8.00
C LEU A 62 11.68 -12.40 6.92
N LEU A 63 11.32 -12.66 5.67
CA LEU A 63 11.56 -11.77 4.55
C LEU A 63 10.75 -10.46 4.68
N ASP A 64 9.49 -10.56 5.10
CA ASP A 64 8.60 -9.42 5.39
C ASP A 64 9.19 -8.54 6.50
N ALA A 65 9.57 -9.17 7.63
CA ALA A 65 10.25 -8.48 8.73
C ALA A 65 11.55 -7.79 8.28
N THR A 66 12.37 -8.46 7.46
CA THR A 66 13.61 -7.89 6.92
C THR A 66 13.33 -6.70 5.99
N LEU A 67 12.41 -6.86 5.05
CA LEU A 67 12.01 -5.82 4.10
C LEU A 67 11.52 -4.57 4.82
N HIS A 68 10.59 -4.74 5.76
CA HIS A 68 10.01 -3.63 6.51
C HIS A 68 11.00 -2.97 7.47
N THR A 69 11.91 -3.74 8.08
CA THR A 69 12.97 -3.19 8.95
C THR A 69 13.94 -2.33 8.13
N VAL A 70 14.43 -2.83 7.00
CA VAL A 70 15.38 -2.08 6.16
C VAL A 70 14.69 -0.90 5.47
N TYR A 71 13.42 -1.03 5.10
CA TYR A 71 12.65 0.10 4.60
C TYR A 71 12.47 1.19 5.67
N ARG A 72 12.28 0.83 6.94
CA ARG A 72 12.30 1.79 8.06
C ARG A 72 13.69 2.42 8.22
N MET A 73 14.77 1.67 8.01
CA MET A 73 16.13 2.21 8.07
C MET A 73 16.37 3.36 7.08
N ASN A 74 15.69 3.38 5.93
CA ASN A 74 15.78 4.49 4.97
C ASN A 74 15.38 5.86 5.59
N ARG A 75 14.65 5.86 6.70
CA ARG A 75 14.20 7.07 7.39
C ARG A 75 15.12 7.56 8.50
N LEU A 76 16.15 6.80 8.86
CA LEU A 76 16.99 7.15 10.00
C LEU A 76 17.75 8.45 9.74
N ARG A 77 17.68 9.35 10.72
CA ARG A 77 18.31 10.68 10.62
C ARG A 77 19.83 10.59 10.68
N SER A 78 20.34 9.55 11.35
CA SER A 78 21.77 9.30 11.50
C SER A 78 22.48 8.77 10.24
N LEU A 79 21.76 8.42 9.17
CA LEU A 79 22.36 7.87 7.95
C LEU A 79 22.81 8.96 6.97
N THR A 80 24.05 8.83 6.51
CA THR A 80 24.61 9.62 5.41
C THR A 80 24.01 9.23 4.05
N LYS A 81 24.18 10.07 3.02
CA LYS A 81 23.70 9.80 1.66
C LYS A 81 24.21 8.46 1.10
N ASN A 82 25.52 8.20 1.19
CA ASN A 82 26.12 6.96 0.71
C ASN A 82 25.58 5.71 1.44
N GLN A 83 25.27 5.82 2.74
CA GLN A 83 24.68 4.71 3.49
C GLN A 83 23.23 4.46 3.08
N ARG A 84 22.46 5.52 2.79
CA ARG A 84 21.11 5.40 2.24
C ARG A 84 21.11 4.77 0.84
N ASP A 85 22.15 5.00 0.04
CA ASP A 85 22.33 4.33 -1.24
C ASP A 85 22.50 2.81 -1.05
N ALA A 86 23.30 2.37 -0.05
CA ALA A 86 23.42 0.94 0.28
C ALA A 86 22.09 0.32 0.77
N VAL A 87 21.31 1.05 1.58
CA VAL A 87 19.95 0.66 1.96
C VAL A 87 19.05 0.54 0.74
N SER A 88 19.08 1.52 -0.15
CA SER A 88 18.30 1.53 -1.39
C SER A 88 18.67 0.37 -2.30
N ASP A 89 19.96 0.07 -2.47
CA ASP A 89 20.44 -0.99 -3.35
C ASP A 89 20.03 -2.37 -2.82
N PHE A 90 20.11 -2.58 -1.49
CA PHE A 90 19.60 -3.80 -0.87
C PHE A 90 18.10 -3.95 -1.04
N LEU A 91 17.30 -2.89 -0.79
CA LEU A 91 15.84 -2.96 -0.95
C LEU A 91 15.45 -3.30 -2.39
N VAL A 92 16.17 -2.74 -3.36
CA VAL A 92 16.00 -3.07 -4.79
C VAL A 92 16.35 -4.54 -5.05
N ALA A 93 17.51 -5.00 -4.57
CA ALA A 93 17.95 -6.38 -4.74
C ALA A 93 16.97 -7.38 -4.12
N LEU A 94 16.51 -7.12 -2.90
CA LEU A 94 15.51 -7.95 -2.22
C LEU A 94 14.16 -7.93 -2.96
N SER A 95 13.63 -6.75 -3.30
CA SER A 95 12.34 -6.64 -3.99
C SER A 95 12.32 -7.35 -5.35
N ARG A 96 13.48 -7.47 -6.01
CA ARG A 96 13.65 -8.19 -7.27
C ARG A 96 13.52 -9.71 -7.15
N GLU A 97 13.73 -10.26 -5.97
CA GLU A 97 13.65 -11.71 -5.72
C GLU A 97 12.31 -12.09 -5.07
N LEU A 98 11.65 -11.14 -4.40
CA LEU A 98 10.36 -11.39 -3.76
C LEU A 98 9.20 -11.50 -4.77
N PRO A 99 8.25 -12.44 -4.55
CA PRO A 99 7.03 -12.53 -5.35
C PRO A 99 6.14 -11.28 -5.14
N PRO A 100 5.33 -10.88 -6.15
CA PRO A 100 4.52 -9.67 -6.06
C PRO A 100 3.54 -9.62 -4.88
N THR A 101 3.01 -10.77 -4.50
CA THR A 101 2.04 -10.92 -3.40
C THR A 101 2.60 -10.47 -2.05
N MET A 102 3.91 -10.59 -1.84
CA MET A 102 4.58 -10.14 -0.61
C MET A 102 4.78 -8.61 -0.56
N MET A 103 4.69 -7.91 -1.70
CA MET A 103 4.86 -6.46 -1.76
C MET A 103 3.62 -5.69 -1.28
N VAL A 104 2.49 -6.36 -1.04
CA VAL A 104 1.21 -5.73 -0.67
C VAL A 104 1.32 -4.85 0.57
N LYS A 105 1.98 -5.34 1.63
CA LYS A 105 2.16 -4.56 2.87
C LYS A 105 3.06 -3.36 2.65
N LEU A 106 4.16 -3.54 1.92
CA LEU A 106 5.07 -2.45 1.57
C LEU A 106 4.37 -1.39 0.69
N LEU A 107 3.55 -1.79 -0.27
CA LEU A 107 2.77 -0.87 -1.12
C LEU A 107 1.86 0.02 -0.29
N ARG A 108 1.16 -0.52 0.72
CA ARG A 108 0.32 0.27 1.64
C ARG A 108 1.13 1.33 2.37
N LYS A 109 2.29 0.94 2.89
CA LYS A 109 3.22 1.85 3.58
C LYS A 109 3.73 2.94 2.63
N VAL A 110 4.19 2.56 1.44
CA VAL A 110 4.68 3.50 0.42
C VAL A 110 3.58 4.50 0.00
N ILE A 111 2.33 4.08 -0.12
CA ILE A 111 1.21 4.99 -0.41
C ILE A 111 1.06 6.05 0.70
N ALA A 112 1.04 5.62 1.96
CA ALA A 112 0.95 6.54 3.10
C ALA A 112 2.15 7.51 3.14
N ASP A 113 3.36 6.99 2.90
CA ASP A 113 4.61 7.74 2.91
C ASP A 113 4.69 8.81 1.81
N ILE A 114 4.17 8.46 0.63
CA ILE A 114 4.05 9.39 -0.49
C ILE A 114 2.97 10.42 -0.15
N GLN A 115 1.81 10.05 0.36
CA GLN A 115 0.79 11.03 0.76
C GLN A 115 1.29 12.04 1.81
N GLN A 116 2.13 11.58 2.74
CA GLN A 116 2.76 12.42 3.77
C GLN A 116 4.00 13.18 3.26
N MET A 117 4.50 12.84 2.06
CA MET A 117 5.55 13.58 1.37
C MET A 117 6.86 13.75 2.17
N SER A 118 7.29 12.68 2.86
CA SER A 118 8.53 12.67 3.66
C SER A 118 9.81 12.98 2.84
N ASP A 119 10.87 13.46 3.50
CA ASP A 119 12.17 13.79 2.87
C ASP A 119 12.86 12.60 2.18
N ASN A 120 12.37 11.37 2.41
CA ASN A 120 13.00 10.12 2.00
C ASN A 120 12.23 9.37 0.90
N VAL A 121 11.34 10.06 0.16
CA VAL A 121 10.44 9.49 -0.85
C VAL A 121 11.16 8.93 -2.10
N LEU A 122 12.41 9.32 -2.36
CA LEU A 122 13.16 8.89 -3.55
C LEU A 122 13.42 7.37 -3.60
N VAL A 123 13.76 6.76 -2.45
CA VAL A 123 14.02 5.32 -2.35
C VAL A 123 12.74 4.50 -2.57
N PRO A 124 11.60 4.81 -1.90
CA PRO A 124 10.30 4.24 -2.22
C PRO A 124 9.97 4.30 -3.71
N LEU A 125 10.11 5.47 -4.36
CA LEU A 125 9.83 5.62 -5.79
C LEU A 125 10.70 4.70 -6.65
N ARG A 126 11.99 4.56 -6.32
CA ARG A 126 12.91 3.66 -7.04
C ARG A 126 12.50 2.20 -6.91
N ILE A 127 12.17 1.74 -5.71
CA ILE A 127 11.75 0.35 -5.44
C ILE A 127 10.47 0.03 -6.22
N ILE A 128 9.47 0.90 -6.14
CA ILE A 128 8.20 0.72 -6.84
C ILE A 128 8.38 0.73 -8.35
N THR A 129 9.19 1.65 -8.89
CA THR A 129 9.45 1.69 -10.34
C THR A 129 9.96 0.34 -10.84
N LEU A 130 11.02 -0.19 -10.20
CA LEU A 130 11.65 -1.45 -10.62
C LEU A 130 10.71 -2.65 -10.41
N HIS A 131 9.89 -2.64 -9.35
CA HIS A 131 8.89 -3.67 -9.12
C HIS A 131 7.86 -3.75 -10.24
N TYR A 132 7.25 -2.62 -10.63
CA TYR A 132 6.26 -2.62 -11.72
C TYR A 132 6.89 -2.88 -13.09
N GLU A 133 8.12 -2.42 -13.35
CA GLU A 133 8.84 -2.75 -14.58
C GLU A 133 9.08 -4.27 -14.72
N ARG A 134 9.50 -4.93 -13.63
CA ARG A 134 9.68 -6.40 -13.58
C ARG A 134 8.34 -7.14 -13.70
N CYS A 135 7.33 -6.68 -12.98
CA CYS A 135 6.04 -7.36 -12.81
C CYS A 135 4.94 -6.86 -13.76
N ASN A 136 5.31 -6.14 -14.82
CA ASN A 136 4.33 -5.46 -15.69
C ASN A 136 3.21 -6.38 -16.18
N LYS A 137 3.58 -7.56 -16.71
CA LYS A 137 2.61 -8.55 -17.19
C LYS A 137 1.72 -9.13 -16.10
N TYR A 138 2.24 -9.27 -14.88
CA TYR A 138 1.50 -9.82 -13.73
C TYR A 138 0.33 -8.92 -13.30
N TYR A 139 0.54 -7.60 -13.29
CA TYR A 139 -0.49 -6.62 -12.94
C TYR A 139 -1.50 -6.35 -14.06
N GLY A 140 -1.11 -6.60 -15.31
CA GLY A 140 -1.97 -6.43 -16.49
C GLY A 140 -2.67 -7.73 -16.89
N SER A 141 -2.09 -8.44 -17.86
CA SER A 141 -2.69 -9.61 -18.53
C SER A 141 -2.50 -10.96 -17.81
N GLY A 142 -1.72 -10.98 -16.73
CA GLY A 142 -1.21 -12.20 -16.10
C GLY A 142 0.06 -12.73 -16.78
N ASN A 143 0.84 -13.53 -16.04
CA ASN A 143 2.05 -14.23 -16.52
C ASN A 143 2.25 -15.57 -15.77
N SER A 144 3.46 -16.14 -15.85
CA SER A 144 3.83 -17.39 -15.14
C SER A 144 3.75 -17.29 -13.61
N LEU A 145 3.78 -16.09 -13.03
CA LEU A 145 3.56 -15.83 -11.59
C LEU A 145 2.07 -15.74 -11.24
N GLY A 146 1.17 -15.96 -12.20
CA GLY A 146 -0.26 -15.78 -12.06
C GLY A 146 -0.72 -14.38 -12.47
N ALA A 147 -1.79 -13.91 -11.85
CA ALA A 147 -2.36 -12.59 -12.07
C ALA A 147 -2.53 -11.85 -10.74
N ALA A 148 -2.40 -10.53 -10.78
CA ALA A 148 -2.58 -9.68 -9.60
C ALA A 148 -3.97 -9.84 -8.97
N SER A 149 -3.99 -9.95 -7.64
CA SER A 149 -5.20 -9.96 -6.84
C SER A 149 -5.95 -8.63 -6.90
N GLU A 150 -7.22 -8.62 -6.49
CA GLU A 150 -8.02 -7.40 -6.41
C GLU A 150 -7.38 -6.34 -5.51
N THR A 151 -6.82 -6.77 -4.37
CA THR A 151 -6.08 -5.91 -3.44
C THR A 151 -4.89 -5.25 -4.11
N GLU A 152 -4.11 -6.00 -4.89
CA GLU A 152 -2.93 -5.49 -5.59
C GLU A 152 -3.29 -4.48 -6.68
N LYS A 153 -4.31 -4.78 -7.50
CA LYS A 153 -4.80 -3.85 -8.53
C LYS A 153 -5.31 -2.55 -7.90
N ARG A 154 -6.06 -2.65 -6.81
CA ARG A 154 -6.55 -1.51 -6.04
C ARG A 154 -5.41 -0.64 -5.51
N LEU A 155 -4.43 -1.24 -4.82
CA LEU A 155 -3.28 -0.50 -4.28
C LEU A 155 -2.47 0.16 -5.40
N SER A 156 -2.31 -0.51 -6.55
CA SER A 156 -1.65 0.06 -7.72
C SER A 156 -2.35 1.36 -8.18
N MET A 157 -3.68 1.33 -8.30
CA MET A 157 -4.47 2.49 -8.70
C MET A 157 -4.37 3.64 -7.67
N LEU A 158 -4.47 3.32 -6.38
CA LEU A 158 -4.34 4.32 -5.31
C LEU A 158 -2.93 4.94 -5.29
N LEU A 159 -1.88 4.14 -5.46
CA LEU A 159 -0.50 4.60 -5.52
C LEU A 159 -0.25 5.51 -6.72
N PHE A 160 -0.80 5.17 -7.89
CA PHE A 160 -0.72 6.01 -9.07
C PHE A 160 -1.27 7.42 -8.79
N TYR A 161 -2.49 7.52 -8.25
CA TYR A 161 -3.11 8.81 -7.96
C TYR A 161 -2.42 9.54 -6.80
N ALA A 162 -1.97 8.82 -5.77
CA ALA A 162 -1.19 9.41 -4.68
C ALA A 162 0.07 10.11 -5.21
N ILE A 163 0.83 9.47 -6.10
CA ILE A 163 2.02 10.09 -6.71
C ILE A 163 1.60 11.25 -7.63
N PHE A 164 0.63 11.03 -8.51
CA PHE A 164 0.22 12.00 -9.53
C PHE A 164 -0.28 13.30 -8.90
N ASP A 165 -1.18 13.20 -7.92
CA ASP A 165 -1.78 14.36 -7.25
C ASP A 165 -0.74 15.08 -6.36
N SER A 166 0.14 14.33 -5.68
CA SER A 166 1.23 14.92 -4.91
C SER A 166 2.18 15.75 -5.77
N LEU A 167 2.58 15.24 -6.94
CA LEU A 167 3.44 15.98 -7.87
C LEU A 167 2.75 17.22 -8.45
N SER A 168 1.43 17.16 -8.70
CA SER A 168 0.69 18.30 -9.23
C SER A 168 0.65 19.49 -8.27
N SER A 169 0.60 19.21 -6.97
CA SER A 169 0.54 20.21 -5.91
C SER A 169 1.91 20.80 -5.54
N LYS A 170 3.02 20.21 -5.99
CA LYS A 170 4.38 20.61 -5.61
C LYS A 170 5.11 21.45 -6.67
N PRO A 171 6.03 22.34 -6.26
CA PRO A 171 6.94 23.01 -7.18
C PRO A 171 7.85 21.98 -7.86
N TYR A 172 8.31 22.31 -9.06
CA TYR A 172 9.18 21.43 -9.83
C TYR A 172 10.54 21.23 -9.14
N ASP A 173 10.80 19.99 -8.75
CA ASP A 173 12.10 19.52 -8.29
C ASP A 173 12.66 18.48 -9.27
N PRO A 174 13.81 18.73 -9.93
CA PRO A 174 14.40 17.81 -10.89
C PRO A 174 14.67 16.41 -10.34
N GLU A 175 15.06 16.29 -9.06
CA GLU A 175 15.41 14.99 -8.47
C GLU A 175 14.14 14.17 -8.19
N LEU A 176 13.16 14.75 -7.50
CA LEU A 176 11.87 14.12 -7.24
C LEU A 176 11.14 13.76 -8.54
N PHE A 177 10.97 14.70 -9.46
CA PHE A 177 10.24 14.46 -10.70
C PHE A 177 10.96 13.45 -11.59
N GLY A 178 12.30 13.46 -11.59
CA GLY A 178 13.13 12.49 -12.31
C GLY A 178 12.96 11.05 -11.85
N LYS A 179 12.61 10.83 -10.56
CA LYS A 179 12.31 9.50 -10.01
C LYS A 179 10.82 9.16 -10.04
N ALA A 180 9.95 10.15 -9.87
CA ALA A 180 8.51 9.92 -9.79
C ALA A 180 7.86 9.67 -11.15
N LEU A 181 8.35 10.30 -12.23
CA LEU A 181 7.81 10.06 -13.57
C LEU A 181 7.99 8.61 -14.03
N PRO A 182 9.20 7.99 -13.97
CA PRO A 182 9.37 6.57 -14.25
C PRO A 182 8.40 5.68 -13.45
N CYS A 183 8.24 5.98 -12.16
CA CYS A 183 7.32 5.27 -11.27
C CYS A 183 5.86 5.36 -11.77
N LEU A 184 5.38 6.56 -12.09
CA LEU A 184 4.04 6.78 -12.64
C LEU A 184 3.83 6.04 -13.95
N THR A 185 4.82 6.10 -14.85
CA THR A 185 4.73 5.42 -16.15
C THR A 185 4.75 3.90 -16.02
N ALA A 186 5.55 3.36 -15.09
CA ALA A 186 5.59 1.92 -14.82
C ALA A 186 4.23 1.44 -14.31
N ILE A 187 3.69 2.08 -13.27
CA ILE A 187 2.38 1.73 -12.70
C ILE A 187 1.28 1.87 -13.75
N GLY A 188 1.21 3.02 -14.44
CA GLY A 188 0.17 3.30 -15.43
C GLY A 188 0.22 2.37 -16.64
N SER A 189 1.39 1.85 -17.01
CA SER A 189 1.54 0.87 -18.10
C SER A 189 1.15 -0.55 -17.67
N SER A 190 1.22 -0.85 -16.37
CA SER A 190 0.95 -2.18 -15.83
C SER A 190 -0.49 -2.41 -15.40
N ILE A 191 -1.19 -1.38 -14.92
CA ILE A 191 -2.60 -1.49 -14.54
C ILE A 191 -3.47 -1.63 -15.78
N SER A 192 -4.44 -2.55 -15.73
CA SER A 192 -5.43 -2.70 -16.80
C SER A 192 -6.27 -1.42 -16.96
N PRO A 193 -6.41 -0.85 -18.18
CA PRO A 193 -7.19 0.36 -18.43
C PRO A 193 -8.65 0.29 -17.94
N ASP A 194 -9.27 -0.88 -17.99
CA ASP A 194 -10.66 -1.13 -17.62
C ASP A 194 -10.87 -1.47 -16.13
N TYR A 195 -9.80 -1.51 -15.33
CA TYR A 195 -9.91 -1.73 -13.89
C TYR A 195 -10.77 -0.64 -13.25
N ALA A 196 -11.80 -1.01 -12.50
CA ALA A 196 -12.69 -0.09 -11.82
C ALA A 196 -12.78 -0.42 -10.33
N LEU A 197 -12.76 0.60 -9.47
CA LEU A 197 -12.90 0.43 -8.03
C LEU A 197 -14.34 0.00 -7.71
N THR A 198 -14.50 -1.25 -7.26
CA THR A 198 -15.80 -1.86 -6.94
C THR A 198 -16.26 -1.58 -5.51
N SER A 199 -15.39 -1.08 -4.62
CA SER A 199 -15.72 -0.73 -3.24
C SER A 199 -15.13 0.63 -2.84
N GLU A 200 -16.01 1.55 -2.44
CA GLU A 200 -15.64 2.87 -1.87
C GLU A 200 -15.17 2.77 -0.41
N ARG A 201 -15.29 1.60 0.23
CA ARG A 201 -14.95 1.41 1.65
C ARG A 201 -14.27 0.07 1.88
N ALA A 202 -12.95 0.11 1.85
CA ALA A 202 -12.18 -0.50 2.93
C ALA A 202 -11.11 0.51 3.24
N GLU A 203 -11.12 1.07 4.44
CA GLU A 203 -10.13 2.04 4.88
C GLU A 203 -8.74 1.50 4.51
N LEU A 204 -7.89 2.35 3.93
CA LEU A 204 -6.47 2.19 4.18
C LEU A 204 -6.38 2.33 5.71
N THR A 205 -6.59 1.23 6.44
CA THR A 205 -6.33 1.20 7.88
C THR A 205 -4.92 1.70 7.96
N ALA A 206 -4.78 2.93 8.44
CA ALA A 206 -3.50 3.59 8.51
C ALA A 206 -2.65 2.65 9.35
N SER A 207 -1.75 1.91 8.72
CA SER A 207 -0.61 1.37 9.43
C SER A 207 0.06 2.62 9.97
N GLN A 208 -0.19 2.92 11.24
CA GLN A 208 0.36 4.11 11.88
C GLN A 208 1.87 3.97 11.79
N ASP A 209 2.42 4.65 10.80
CA ASP A 209 3.84 4.73 10.59
C ASP A 209 4.35 5.72 11.62
N TYR A 210 4.93 5.19 12.69
CA TYR A 210 5.53 5.97 13.75
C TYR A 210 6.71 6.77 13.15
N GLU A 211 6.52 8.07 12.94
CA GLU A 211 7.65 8.98 12.73
C GLU A 211 8.45 9.07 14.04
N GLY A 212 9.64 8.47 14.06
CA GLY A 212 10.55 8.48 15.21
C GLY A 212 10.63 7.14 15.96
N VAL A 213 11.02 7.22 17.24
CA VAL A 213 11.11 6.06 18.15
C VAL A 213 9.71 5.47 18.29
N TRP A 214 9.58 4.17 18.03
CA TRP A 214 8.29 3.49 18.18
C TRP A 214 7.86 3.51 19.64
N VAL A 215 6.62 3.96 19.90
CA VAL A 215 6.00 3.90 21.21
C VAL A 215 4.76 3.00 21.09
N PRO A 216 4.68 1.88 21.82
CA PRO A 216 3.53 0.97 21.74
C PRO A 216 2.27 1.68 22.24
N GLN A 217 1.23 1.68 21.42
CA GLN A 217 -0.07 2.22 21.82
C GLN A 217 -0.84 1.21 22.65
N GLN A 218 -1.46 1.69 23.73
CA GLN A 218 -2.36 0.90 24.56
C GLN A 218 -3.81 1.30 24.27
N LEU A 219 -4.68 0.30 24.26
CA LEU A 219 -6.12 0.54 24.28
C LEU A 219 -6.53 1.08 25.64
N ASP A 220 -7.38 2.10 25.64
CA ASP A 220 -7.98 2.60 26.86
C ASP A 220 -9.13 1.68 27.29
N TYR A 221 -8.90 0.93 28.38
CA TYR A 221 -9.90 0.04 28.97
C TYR A 221 -10.76 0.70 30.05
N SER A 222 -10.54 1.98 30.38
CA SER A 222 -11.16 2.65 31.53
C SER A 222 -12.69 2.64 31.49
N LYS A 223 -13.28 2.60 30.29
CA LYS A 223 -14.73 2.62 30.05
C LYS A 223 -15.37 1.23 29.89
N VAL A 224 -14.58 0.16 29.97
CA VAL A 224 -15.07 -1.21 29.70
C VAL A 224 -15.20 -2.00 31.00
N THR A 225 -16.44 -2.25 31.39
CA THR A 225 -16.78 -3.15 32.50
C THR A 225 -17.33 -4.47 31.96
N LEU A 226 -16.70 -5.59 32.31
CA LEU A 226 -17.18 -6.92 31.93
C LEU A 226 -18.42 -7.30 32.74
N ASN A 227 -19.43 -7.89 32.09
CA ASN A 227 -20.61 -8.40 32.77
C ASN A 227 -20.30 -9.68 33.58
N ASN A 228 -21.25 -10.14 34.39
CA ASN A 228 -21.06 -11.31 35.25
C ASN A 228 -20.77 -12.59 34.46
N GLU A 229 -21.38 -12.76 33.29
CA GLU A 229 -21.20 -13.92 32.42
C GLU A 229 -19.76 -14.01 31.87
N LEU A 230 -19.24 -12.90 31.35
CA LEU A 230 -17.86 -12.80 30.87
C LEU A 230 -16.86 -12.95 32.01
N ASN A 231 -17.12 -12.40 33.19
CA ASN A 231 -16.27 -12.62 34.38
C ASN A 231 -16.24 -14.09 34.81
N ALA A 232 -17.37 -14.80 34.72
CA ALA A 232 -17.40 -16.24 34.97
C ALA A 232 -16.58 -17.02 33.92
N MET A 233 -16.61 -16.59 32.66
CA MET A 233 -15.77 -17.15 31.59
C MET A 233 -14.28 -16.90 31.82
N VAL A 234 -13.90 -15.69 32.25
CA VAL A 234 -12.51 -15.36 32.64
C VAL A 234 -12.02 -16.32 33.73
N GLN A 235 -12.84 -16.58 34.74
CA GLN A 235 -12.50 -17.52 35.82
C GLN A 235 -12.31 -18.95 35.29
N LYS A 236 -13.22 -19.43 34.43
CA LYS A 236 -13.14 -20.77 33.82
C LYS A 236 -11.88 -20.90 32.95
N PHE A 237 -11.58 -19.90 32.13
CA PHE A 237 -10.39 -19.89 31.30
C PHE A 237 -9.10 -19.86 32.14
N ALA A 238 -9.05 -19.05 33.20
CA ALA A 238 -7.89 -18.96 34.08
C ALA A 238 -7.58 -20.32 34.74
N GLU A 239 -8.61 -21.03 35.22
CA GLU A 239 -8.47 -22.39 35.75
C GLU A 239 -8.01 -23.37 34.66
N HIS A 240 -8.62 -23.32 33.48
CA HIS A 240 -8.25 -24.15 32.34
C HIS A 240 -6.77 -23.95 31.95
N PHE A 241 -6.32 -22.71 31.82
CA PHE A 241 -4.96 -22.37 31.42
C PHE A 241 -3.92 -22.78 32.46
N HIS A 242 -4.26 -22.65 33.76
CA HIS A 242 -3.45 -23.19 34.86
C HIS A 242 -3.35 -24.71 34.79
N ASN A 243 -4.47 -25.41 34.59
CA ASN A 243 -4.50 -26.86 34.45
C ASN A 243 -3.67 -27.33 33.23
N SER A 244 -3.72 -26.62 32.11
CA SER A 244 -2.89 -26.89 30.92
C SER A 244 -1.39 -26.71 31.17
N TRP A 245 -1.01 -25.74 32.00
CA TRP A 245 0.38 -25.60 32.44
C TRP A 245 0.79 -26.71 33.40
N ALA A 246 -0.05 -27.02 34.37
CA ALA A 246 0.22 -28.02 35.40
C ALA A 246 0.32 -29.45 34.82
N ALA A 247 -0.61 -29.84 33.94
CA ALA A 247 -0.58 -31.14 33.27
C ALA A 247 0.75 -31.37 32.52
N ARG A 248 1.18 -30.40 31.71
CA ARG A 248 2.48 -30.47 30.99
C ARG A 248 3.70 -30.53 31.92
N LYS A 249 3.58 -30.03 33.16
CA LYS A 249 4.65 -30.11 34.16
C LYS A 249 4.66 -31.49 34.82
N LEU A 250 3.49 -32.01 35.22
CA LEU A 250 3.35 -33.35 35.77
C LEU A 250 3.80 -34.43 34.77
N ASP A 251 3.44 -34.30 33.48
CA ASP A 251 3.89 -35.20 32.40
C ASP A 251 5.43 -35.22 32.25
N LYS A 252 6.09 -34.12 32.62
CA LYS A 252 7.56 -33.99 32.64
C LYS A 252 8.18 -34.43 33.98
N GLY A 253 7.40 -35.08 34.84
CA GLY A 253 7.83 -35.58 36.15
C GLY A 253 7.97 -34.52 37.24
N TRP A 254 7.40 -33.33 37.06
CA TRP A 254 7.41 -32.33 38.14
C TRP A 254 6.41 -32.70 39.22
N THR A 255 6.72 -32.40 40.49
CA THR A 255 5.85 -32.65 41.63
C THR A 255 5.66 -31.39 42.47
N HIS A 256 4.65 -31.39 43.34
CA HIS A 256 4.40 -30.28 44.25
C HIS A 256 5.53 -30.15 45.29
N GLY A 257 5.94 -28.92 45.58
CA GLY A 257 6.86 -28.62 46.69
C GLY A 257 6.82 -27.14 47.06
N LEU A 258 7.07 -26.83 48.34
CA LEU A 258 6.94 -25.48 48.89
C LEU A 258 7.85 -24.44 48.21
N LEU A 259 8.98 -24.88 47.65
CA LEU A 259 9.94 -24.04 46.95
C LEU A 259 10.18 -24.57 45.54
N TYR A 260 10.37 -23.66 44.59
CA TYR A 260 10.76 -24.02 43.23
C TYR A 260 12.17 -24.62 43.23
N SER A 261 12.31 -25.81 42.66
CA SER A 261 13.62 -26.45 42.51
C SER A 261 13.69 -27.24 41.22
N ARG A 262 14.56 -26.79 40.29
CA ARG A 262 14.80 -27.50 39.04
C ARG A 262 15.52 -28.84 39.24
N ARG A 263 16.36 -28.95 40.29
CA ARG A 263 17.14 -30.16 40.60
C ARG A 263 16.27 -31.30 41.11
N THR A 264 15.28 -30.98 41.95
CA THR A 264 14.32 -31.96 42.50
C THR A 264 13.01 -31.99 41.73
N THR A 265 12.89 -31.19 40.65
CA THR A 265 11.69 -31.04 39.81
C THR A 265 10.43 -30.66 40.59
N ASN A 266 10.57 -29.75 41.57
CA ASN A 266 9.46 -29.30 42.42
C ASN A 266 8.94 -27.91 42.03
N HIS A 267 7.63 -27.69 42.10
CA HIS A 267 7.02 -26.38 41.87
C HIS A 267 5.85 -26.08 42.85
N PRO A 268 5.82 -24.90 43.50
CA PRO A 268 4.78 -24.55 44.49
C PRO A 268 3.38 -24.30 43.91
N ARG A 269 3.27 -24.17 42.58
CA ARG A 269 2.01 -23.88 41.89
C ARG A 269 1.31 -25.14 41.40
N LEU A 270 1.89 -26.32 41.63
CA LEU A 270 1.27 -27.60 41.31
C LEU A 270 0.22 -27.97 42.37
N VAL A 271 -0.77 -27.09 42.50
CA VAL A 271 -1.94 -27.20 43.36
C VAL A 271 -3.19 -26.81 42.57
N PRO A 272 -4.39 -27.24 43.00
CA PRO A 272 -5.63 -26.80 42.39
C PRO A 272 -5.76 -25.27 42.33
N PHE A 273 -6.35 -24.75 41.24
CA PHE A 273 -6.42 -23.30 40.96
C PHE A 273 -6.99 -22.47 42.12
N HIS A 274 -7.98 -23.00 42.86
CA HIS A 274 -8.59 -22.32 44.00
C HIS A 274 -7.64 -22.13 45.20
N ARG A 275 -6.55 -22.90 45.29
CA ARG A 275 -5.53 -22.81 46.36
C ARG A 275 -4.33 -21.93 46.00
N LEU A 276 -4.26 -21.43 44.76
CA LEU A 276 -3.27 -20.43 44.38
C LEU A 276 -3.47 -19.14 45.18
N GLN A 277 -2.40 -18.37 45.32
CA GLN A 277 -2.48 -17.04 45.92
C GLN A 277 -3.29 -16.09 45.02
N ASP A 278 -3.93 -15.09 45.61
CA ASP A 278 -4.84 -14.23 44.86
C ASP A 278 -4.12 -13.45 43.73
N TYR A 279 -2.88 -12.99 43.96
CA TYR A 279 -2.08 -12.37 42.91
C TYR A 279 -1.72 -13.34 41.77
N GLU A 280 -1.58 -14.64 42.04
CA GLU A 280 -1.31 -15.65 41.01
C GLU A 280 -2.55 -15.98 40.19
N LYS A 281 -3.72 -16.03 40.85
CA LYS A 281 -5.02 -16.17 40.17
C LYS A 281 -5.26 -14.97 39.28
N GLU A 282 -5.04 -13.77 39.80
CA GLU A 282 -5.26 -12.52 39.07
C GLU A 282 -4.40 -12.46 37.81
N PHE A 283 -3.14 -12.88 37.87
CA PHE A 283 -2.28 -13.00 36.68
C PHE A 283 -2.91 -13.82 35.56
N TYR A 284 -3.58 -14.94 35.87
CA TYR A 284 -4.25 -15.76 34.85
C TYR A 284 -5.55 -15.14 34.35
N LYS A 285 -6.33 -14.53 35.25
CA LYS A 285 -7.58 -13.85 34.90
C LYS A 285 -7.34 -12.65 34.00
N GLU A 286 -6.35 -11.83 34.34
CA GLU A 286 -6.01 -10.61 33.64
C GLU A 286 -5.74 -10.88 32.17
N ARG A 287 -5.03 -11.96 31.82
CA ARG A 287 -4.73 -12.33 30.43
C ARG A 287 -5.96 -12.58 29.57
N CYS A 288 -6.97 -13.24 30.13
CA CYS A 288 -8.24 -13.46 29.43
C CYS A 288 -9.07 -12.19 29.39
N ALA A 289 -9.16 -11.49 30.53
CA ALA A 289 -9.92 -10.26 30.66
C ALA A 289 -9.39 -9.15 29.73
N GLU A 290 -8.07 -9.02 29.54
CA GLU A 290 -7.41 -8.15 28.57
C GLU A 290 -7.93 -8.42 27.15
N CYS A 291 -7.98 -9.69 26.73
CA CYS A 291 -8.47 -10.06 25.40
C CYS A 291 -9.95 -9.69 25.23
N ILE A 292 -10.80 -9.99 26.21
CA ILE A 292 -12.24 -9.68 26.14
C ILE A 292 -12.47 -8.17 26.11
N ARG A 293 -11.74 -7.40 26.93
CA ARG A 293 -11.86 -5.93 26.92
C ARG A 293 -11.44 -5.36 25.56
N ALA A 294 -10.36 -5.87 24.96
CA ALA A 294 -9.94 -5.44 23.63
C ALA A 294 -11.02 -5.70 22.57
N LEU A 295 -11.64 -6.89 22.58
CA LEU A 295 -12.76 -7.22 21.70
C LEU A 295 -13.92 -6.22 21.85
N VAL A 296 -14.31 -5.91 23.09
CA VAL A 296 -15.38 -4.94 23.36
C VAL A 296 -15.01 -3.53 22.89
N VAL A 297 -13.77 -3.07 23.12
CA VAL A 297 -13.29 -1.76 22.62
C VAL A 297 -13.34 -1.69 21.09
N TRP A 298 -13.01 -2.78 20.40
CA TRP A 298 -13.09 -2.85 18.95
C TRP A 298 -14.53 -3.05 18.40
N GLY A 299 -15.53 -3.09 19.29
CA GLY A 299 -16.95 -3.19 18.89
C GLY A 299 -17.43 -4.60 18.59
N TYR A 300 -16.69 -5.63 19.01
CA TYR A 300 -17.15 -7.02 18.95
C TYR A 300 -18.12 -7.33 20.09
N GLN A 301 -19.14 -8.13 19.77
CA GLN A 301 -20.07 -8.70 20.74
C GLN A 301 -19.74 -10.18 20.96
N LEU A 302 -19.86 -10.64 22.20
CA LEU A 302 -19.62 -12.02 22.62
C LEU A 302 -20.90 -12.58 23.22
N GLU A 303 -21.57 -13.44 22.48
CA GLU A 303 -22.86 -14.02 22.90
C GLU A 303 -22.85 -15.54 22.74
N ILE A 304 -23.57 -16.23 23.61
CA ILE A 304 -23.77 -17.68 23.50
C ILE A 304 -24.82 -17.91 22.42
N VAL A 305 -24.41 -18.59 21.34
CA VAL A 305 -25.31 -18.93 20.22
C VAL A 305 -25.51 -20.43 20.12
N ASP A 306 -24.51 -21.23 20.52
CA ASP A 306 -24.60 -22.69 20.60
C ASP A 306 -24.82 -23.13 22.05
N HIS A 307 -26.09 -23.15 22.45
CA HIS A 307 -26.49 -23.54 23.81
C HIS A 307 -26.14 -25.00 24.12
N ASP A 308 -26.25 -25.90 23.15
CA ASP A 308 -25.91 -27.32 23.33
C ASP A 308 -24.41 -27.50 23.59
N ALA A 309 -23.55 -26.75 22.87
CA ALA A 309 -22.10 -26.74 23.14
C ALA A 309 -21.80 -26.19 24.54
N ASN A 310 -22.46 -25.11 24.96
CA ASN A 310 -22.29 -24.56 26.30
C ASN A 310 -22.70 -25.58 27.39
N GLU A 311 -23.81 -26.31 27.21
CA GLU A 311 -24.22 -27.36 28.14
C GLU A 311 -23.21 -28.51 28.20
N ARG A 312 -22.76 -29.02 27.04
CA ARG A 312 -21.72 -30.06 26.97
C ARG A 312 -20.43 -29.60 27.64
N ALA A 313 -20.00 -28.37 27.39
CA ALA A 313 -18.81 -27.80 28.00
C ALA A 313 -18.92 -27.71 29.53
N ASN A 314 -20.08 -27.31 30.05
CA ASN A 314 -20.33 -27.26 31.50
C ASN A 314 -20.40 -28.65 32.14
N GLN A 315 -20.93 -29.66 31.43
CA GLN A 315 -20.95 -31.06 31.87
C GLN A 315 -19.56 -31.73 31.81
N SER A 316 -18.70 -31.31 30.88
CA SER A 316 -17.35 -31.85 30.70
C SER A 316 -16.34 -31.45 31.79
N ARG A 317 -16.76 -30.61 32.76
CA ARG A 317 -15.88 -30.12 33.82
C ARG A 317 -15.51 -31.24 34.80
N VAL A 318 -14.31 -31.78 34.65
CA VAL A 318 -13.72 -32.73 35.60
C VAL A 318 -12.99 -31.97 36.71
N LEU A 319 -13.26 -32.29 37.97
CA LEU A 319 -12.57 -31.69 39.11
C LEU A 319 -11.10 -32.14 39.15
N SER A 320 -10.17 -31.19 39.14
CA SER A 320 -8.72 -31.44 39.18
C SER A 320 -8.18 -31.94 40.53
N GLY A 321 -9.03 -32.49 41.41
CA GLY A 321 -8.69 -32.83 42.79
C GLY A 321 -8.86 -31.66 43.78
N ARG A 322 -8.98 -31.98 45.07
CA ARG A 322 -9.18 -30.98 46.15
C ARG A 322 -7.87 -30.51 46.79
N ASN A 323 -6.86 -31.37 46.83
CA ASN A 323 -5.60 -31.16 47.54
C ASN A 323 -4.39 -31.41 46.64
N GLU A 324 -3.21 -31.00 47.10
CA GLU A 324 -1.93 -31.17 46.40
C GLU A 324 -1.58 -32.64 46.08
N HIS A 325 -2.00 -33.57 46.93
CA HIS A 325 -1.70 -35.01 46.77
C HIS A 325 -2.58 -35.70 45.73
N ASP A 326 -3.79 -35.19 45.48
CA ASP A 326 -4.74 -35.73 44.51
C ASP A 326 -4.89 -34.82 43.28
N PHE A 327 -3.95 -33.89 43.10
CA PHE A 327 -4.02 -32.90 42.02
C PHE A 327 -3.77 -33.57 40.67
N ASN A 328 -4.84 -33.73 39.89
CA ASN A 328 -4.81 -34.32 38.55
C ASN A 328 -5.49 -33.38 37.55
N PRO A 329 -4.76 -32.37 37.04
CA PRO A 329 -5.32 -31.37 36.13
C PRO A 329 -5.72 -32.01 34.79
N ARG A 330 -6.99 -31.84 34.41
CA ARG A 330 -7.52 -32.28 33.11
C ARG A 330 -8.01 -31.07 32.32
N PRO A 331 -7.11 -30.34 31.65
CA PRO A 331 -7.52 -29.25 30.77
C PRO A 331 -8.37 -29.75 29.61
N VAL A 332 -9.23 -28.88 29.09
CA VAL A 332 -9.99 -29.11 27.85
C VAL A 332 -9.01 -29.28 26.68
N ASP A 333 -9.24 -30.27 25.83
CA ASP A 333 -8.45 -30.43 24.60
C ASP A 333 -9.02 -29.54 23.48
N LEU A 334 -8.30 -28.46 23.17
CA LEU A 334 -8.64 -27.50 22.12
C LEU A 334 -7.86 -27.76 20.81
N SER A 335 -7.04 -28.82 20.74
CA SER A 335 -6.11 -29.06 19.63
C SER A 335 -6.84 -29.30 18.29
N ASN A 336 -7.99 -29.96 18.33
CA ASN A 336 -8.80 -30.28 17.15
C ASN A 336 -9.81 -29.17 16.77
N MET A 337 -9.84 -28.07 17.53
CA MET A 337 -10.72 -26.94 17.23
C MET A 337 -10.08 -25.99 16.22
N ASN A 338 -10.87 -25.64 15.20
CA ASN A 338 -10.49 -24.71 14.14
C ASN A 338 -11.29 -23.41 14.26
N LEU A 339 -10.58 -22.30 14.09
CA LEU A 339 -11.16 -20.96 14.03
C LEU A 339 -11.42 -20.58 12.57
N ASP A 340 -12.54 -19.90 12.32
CA ASP A 340 -12.82 -19.35 11.01
C ASP A 340 -11.83 -18.25 10.62
N LYS A 341 -11.70 -17.98 9.31
CA LYS A 341 -10.72 -17.01 8.78
C LYS A 341 -10.85 -15.61 9.40
N GLU A 342 -12.08 -15.17 9.66
CA GLU A 342 -12.36 -13.88 10.30
C GLU A 342 -11.89 -13.88 11.77
N ILE A 343 -12.20 -14.94 12.52
CA ILE A 343 -11.77 -15.07 13.92
C ILE A 343 -10.25 -15.24 14.02
N LEU A 344 -9.58 -15.83 13.02
CA LEU A 344 -8.12 -15.86 12.95
C LEU A 344 -7.51 -14.47 12.77
N GLN A 345 -8.16 -13.56 12.05
CA GLN A 345 -7.72 -12.16 11.95
C GLN A 345 -7.87 -11.43 13.28
N VAL A 346 -8.99 -11.67 13.98
CA VAL A 346 -9.22 -11.17 15.34
C VAL A 346 -8.15 -11.72 16.32
N ALA A 347 -7.78 -12.99 16.18
CA ALA A 347 -6.72 -13.60 16.97
C ALA A 347 -5.36 -12.91 16.75
N GLU A 348 -5.03 -12.55 15.51
CA GLU A 348 -3.80 -11.82 15.19
C GLU A 348 -3.81 -10.43 15.83
N GLN A 349 -4.95 -9.72 15.78
CA GLN A 349 -5.11 -8.40 16.39
C GLN A 349 -4.99 -8.47 17.93
N LEU A 350 -5.55 -9.50 18.56
CA LEU A 350 -5.38 -9.76 20.00
C LEU A 350 -3.92 -10.06 20.38
N ALA A 351 -3.22 -10.83 19.55
CA ALA A 351 -1.81 -11.13 19.76
C ALA A 351 -0.94 -9.86 19.66
N GLU A 352 -1.21 -9.00 18.67
CA GLU A 352 -0.58 -7.67 18.55
C GLU A 352 -0.85 -6.80 19.78
N ASN A 353 -2.09 -6.75 20.26
CA ASN A 353 -2.44 -5.98 21.45
C ASN A 353 -1.69 -6.49 22.70
N SER A 354 -1.60 -7.82 22.89
CA SER A 354 -0.81 -8.44 23.97
C SER A 354 0.65 -8.02 23.90
N HIS A 355 1.23 -8.00 22.70
CA HIS A 355 2.60 -7.53 22.47
C HIS A 355 2.77 -6.05 22.81
N ASN A 356 1.84 -5.19 22.39
CA ASN A 356 1.90 -3.76 22.69
C ASN A 356 1.80 -3.47 24.20
N LEU A 357 0.95 -4.20 24.93
CA LEU A 357 0.87 -4.11 26.40
C LEU A 357 2.18 -4.52 27.07
N TRP A 358 2.77 -5.66 26.64
CA TRP A 358 4.07 -6.10 27.13
C TRP A 358 5.16 -5.07 26.83
N ALA A 359 5.23 -4.60 25.58
CA ALA A 359 6.21 -3.63 25.14
C ALA A 359 6.13 -2.35 25.96
N ARG A 360 4.93 -1.81 26.21
CA ARG A 360 4.74 -0.61 27.02
C ARG A 360 5.27 -0.79 28.43
N LYS A 361 4.96 -1.92 29.07
CA LYS A 361 5.50 -2.23 30.39
C LYS A 361 7.04 -2.25 30.40
N VAL A 362 7.66 -2.83 29.38
CA VAL A 362 9.13 -2.82 29.26
C VAL A 362 9.67 -1.40 29.08
N PHE A 363 8.99 -0.54 28.32
CA PHE A 363 9.38 0.87 28.20
C PHE A 363 9.34 1.60 29.54
N ASP A 364 8.29 1.37 30.33
CA ASP A 364 8.13 1.99 31.65
C ASP A 364 9.21 1.46 32.63
N ASP A 365 9.43 0.14 32.65
CA ASP A 365 10.45 -0.52 33.48
C ASP A 365 11.89 -0.05 33.14
N LEU A 366 12.18 0.22 31.86
CA LEU A 366 13.47 0.75 31.40
C LEU A 366 13.65 2.23 31.77
N ALA A 367 12.58 3.02 31.75
CA ALA A 367 12.62 4.43 32.16
C ALA A 367 12.93 4.57 33.66
N ASP A 368 12.41 3.66 34.48
CA ASP A 368 12.59 3.66 35.93
C ASP A 368 13.92 3.01 36.40
N ASN A 369 14.82 2.64 35.48
CA ASN A 369 16.06 1.89 35.75
C ASN A 369 15.83 0.63 36.61
N SER A 370 14.71 -0.07 36.39
CA SER A 370 14.37 -1.26 37.14
C SER A 370 15.36 -2.41 36.85
N ALA A 371 15.71 -3.20 37.86
CA ALA A 371 16.65 -4.32 37.72
C ALA A 371 16.10 -5.49 36.88
N GLN A 372 14.84 -5.44 36.43
CA GLN A 372 14.18 -6.52 35.72
C GLN A 372 14.67 -6.65 34.26
N TYR A 373 15.08 -5.56 33.63
CA TYR A 373 15.57 -5.53 32.26
C TYR A 373 16.92 -4.79 32.18
N PRO A 374 18.06 -5.50 32.26
CA PRO A 374 19.39 -4.87 32.23
C PRO A 374 19.76 -4.29 30.85
N SER A 375 19.06 -4.68 29.79
CA SER A 375 19.21 -4.14 28.44
C SER A 375 17.90 -4.25 27.66
N MET A 376 17.80 -3.49 26.56
CA MET A 376 16.59 -3.43 25.73
C MET A 376 16.34 -4.79 25.03
N PRO A 377 15.18 -5.45 25.23
CA PRO A 377 14.90 -6.73 24.58
C PRO A 377 14.81 -6.60 23.05
N LEU A 378 15.36 -7.57 22.31
CA LEU A 378 15.36 -7.59 20.84
C LEU A 378 13.95 -7.62 20.22
N ALA A 379 12.98 -8.19 20.94
CA ALA A 379 11.59 -8.25 20.53
C ALA A 379 10.84 -6.93 20.74
N LEU A 380 11.48 -5.88 21.30
CA LEU A 380 10.85 -4.58 21.54
C LEU A 380 10.75 -3.73 20.26
N VAL A 381 10.06 -4.28 19.26
CA VAL A 381 9.77 -3.68 17.95
C VAL A 381 8.28 -3.78 17.66
N PRO A 382 7.73 -2.98 16.72
CA PRO A 382 6.36 -3.15 16.24
C PRO A 382 6.02 -4.60 15.87
N TRP A 383 4.77 -5.02 16.09
CA TRP A 383 4.31 -6.38 15.82
C TRP A 383 4.64 -6.86 14.41
N GLU A 384 4.45 -5.99 13.40
CA GLU A 384 4.75 -6.29 12.00
C GLU A 384 6.22 -6.61 11.71
N LEU A 385 7.15 -6.18 12.57
CA LEU A 385 8.56 -6.48 12.40
C LEU A 385 8.98 -7.80 13.07
N LEU A 386 8.14 -8.41 13.91
CA LEU A 386 8.48 -9.66 14.60
C LEU A 386 8.51 -10.85 13.66
N THR A 387 9.38 -11.82 13.92
CA THR A 387 9.37 -13.11 13.19
C THR A 387 8.24 -14.00 13.69
N ASP A 388 7.90 -15.01 12.91
CA ASP A 388 6.93 -16.02 13.32
C ASP A 388 7.31 -16.70 14.63
N PHE A 389 8.61 -16.95 14.86
CA PHE A 389 9.07 -17.54 16.10
C PHE A 389 8.73 -16.66 17.31
N GLU A 390 8.95 -15.35 17.19
CA GLU A 390 8.66 -14.36 18.24
C GLU A 390 7.15 -14.24 18.50
N ARG A 391 6.33 -14.25 17.43
CA ARG A 391 4.86 -14.11 17.52
C ARG A 391 4.15 -15.36 18.04
N ARG A 392 4.75 -16.55 17.93
CA ARG A 392 4.13 -17.85 18.27
C ARG A 392 3.45 -17.85 19.63
N LYS A 393 4.10 -17.27 20.64
CA LYS A 393 3.62 -17.30 22.01
C LYS A 393 2.32 -16.50 22.18
N ASP A 394 2.26 -15.29 21.63
CA ASP A 394 1.09 -14.42 21.74
C ASP A 394 -0.03 -14.87 20.80
N ARG A 395 0.30 -15.34 19.59
CA ARG A 395 -0.67 -15.98 18.68
C ARG A 395 -1.34 -17.19 19.32
N PHE A 396 -0.54 -18.09 19.90
CA PHE A 396 -1.06 -19.26 20.58
C PHE A 396 -2.04 -18.84 21.68
N ARG A 397 -1.68 -17.90 22.54
CA ARG A 397 -2.56 -17.44 23.63
C ARG A 397 -3.85 -16.82 23.13
N ALA A 398 -3.78 -15.95 22.13
CA ALA A 398 -4.96 -15.31 21.55
C ALA A 398 -5.91 -16.37 20.95
N GLN A 399 -5.37 -17.33 20.19
CA GLN A 399 -6.16 -18.43 19.63
C GLN A 399 -6.75 -19.34 20.70
N GLU A 400 -6.01 -19.67 21.76
CA GLU A 400 -6.52 -20.49 22.86
C GLU A 400 -7.70 -19.83 23.57
N VAL A 401 -7.67 -18.51 23.79
CA VAL A 401 -8.82 -17.77 24.34
C VAL A 401 -10.03 -17.92 23.42
N LEU A 402 -9.86 -17.65 22.12
CA LEU A 402 -10.98 -17.69 21.16
C LEU A 402 -11.55 -19.11 20.99
N LYS A 403 -10.69 -20.13 20.92
CA LYS A 403 -11.11 -21.54 20.87
C LYS A 403 -11.87 -21.94 22.13
N PHE A 404 -11.44 -21.47 23.30
CA PHE A 404 -12.13 -21.75 24.56
C PHE A 404 -13.52 -21.11 24.58
N PHE A 405 -13.68 -19.89 24.06
CA PHE A 405 -14.99 -19.25 23.91
C PHE A 405 -15.90 -20.05 22.96
N GLN A 406 -15.38 -20.47 21.79
CA GLN A 406 -16.11 -21.31 20.85
C GLN A 406 -16.50 -22.67 21.45
N PHE A 407 -15.62 -23.27 22.27
CA PHE A 407 -15.91 -24.52 22.98
C PHE A 407 -17.11 -24.38 23.93
N HIS A 408 -17.22 -23.22 24.56
CA HIS A 408 -18.34 -22.83 25.43
C HIS A 408 -19.54 -22.27 24.66
N GLY A 409 -19.59 -22.41 23.33
CA GLY A 409 -20.74 -22.02 22.50
C GLY A 409 -20.86 -20.53 22.20
N TYR A 410 -19.83 -19.73 22.50
CA TYR A 410 -19.82 -18.30 22.17
C TYR A 410 -19.53 -18.07 20.69
N ARG A 411 -20.22 -17.10 20.11
CA ARG A 411 -19.90 -16.50 18.82
C ARG A 411 -19.42 -15.07 19.04
N ILE A 412 -18.40 -14.68 18.26
CA ILE A 412 -17.84 -13.34 18.24
C ILE A 412 -18.19 -12.73 16.88
N PHE A 413 -18.86 -11.59 16.87
CA PHE A 413 -19.26 -10.90 15.65
C PHE A 413 -19.13 -9.39 15.81
N SER A 414 -18.90 -8.69 14.70
CA SER A 414 -18.75 -7.24 14.68
C SER A 414 -20.12 -6.56 14.80
N SER A 415 -20.23 -5.48 15.56
CA SER A 415 -21.46 -4.69 15.64
C SER A 415 -21.93 -4.16 14.27
N SER A 416 -21.05 -4.06 13.27
CA SER A 416 -21.41 -3.69 11.89
C SER A 416 -22.34 -4.71 11.20
N ASP A 417 -22.21 -6.00 11.51
CA ASP A 417 -22.99 -7.06 10.86
C ASP A 417 -24.46 -7.06 11.31
N SER A 418 -24.74 -6.48 12.49
CA SER A 418 -26.09 -6.35 13.03
C SER A 418 -26.95 -5.32 12.28
N MET A 419 -26.31 -4.32 11.64
CA MET A 419 -26.99 -3.29 10.82
C MET A 419 -27.29 -3.77 9.40
N ASP A 420 -26.51 -4.71 8.87
CA ASP A 420 -26.71 -5.23 7.51
C ASP A 420 -27.90 -6.20 7.42
N GLN A 421 -28.30 -6.86 8.52
CA GLN A 421 -29.48 -7.75 8.52
C GLN A 421 -30.82 -7.01 8.67
N MET A 422 -30.83 -5.76 9.13
CA MET A 422 -32.06 -4.94 9.24
C MET A 422 -32.25 -3.98 8.04
N SER A 423 -31.23 -3.77 7.20
CA SER A 423 -31.25 -2.73 6.16
C SER A 423 -31.78 -3.17 4.78
N ILE A 424 -32.20 -4.44 4.64
CA ILE A 424 -32.71 -4.99 3.36
C ILE A 424 -34.19 -4.66 3.11
N VAL A 425 -34.97 -4.28 4.13
CA VAL A 425 -36.45 -4.17 3.99
C VAL A 425 -36.99 -2.72 3.91
N ASP A 426 -36.27 -1.69 4.37
CA ASP A 426 -36.84 -0.32 4.48
C ASP A 426 -36.10 0.76 3.68
N ARG A 427 -35.73 0.49 2.42
CA ARG A 427 -35.20 1.51 1.50
C ARG A 427 -36.16 1.92 0.39
N PHE A 428 -37.46 1.94 0.69
CA PHE A 428 -38.46 2.66 -0.10
C PHE A 428 -39.01 3.84 0.70
N LYS A 429 -38.83 5.04 0.13
CA LYS A 429 -39.38 6.36 0.49
C LYS A 429 -38.61 7.14 1.58
N ILE A 430 -37.98 8.25 1.19
CA ILE A 430 -38.48 9.63 1.33
C ILE A 430 -37.32 10.60 0.98
N ASP A 431 -37.64 11.57 0.14
CA ASP A 431 -36.80 12.68 -0.32
C ASP A 431 -36.99 13.93 0.56
N GLY A 432 -36.01 14.84 0.56
CA GLY A 432 -36.19 16.28 0.84
C GLY A 432 -35.41 16.89 2.02
N GLY A 433 -34.38 17.71 1.72
CA GLY A 433 -33.88 18.74 2.64
C GLY A 433 -32.41 19.15 2.46
N ALA A 434 -32.18 20.32 1.86
CA ALA A 434 -30.85 20.87 1.52
C ALA A 434 -30.07 21.45 2.71
N THR A 435 -28.76 21.15 2.80
CA THR A 435 -27.68 22.08 3.19
C THR A 435 -26.31 21.52 2.77
N ALA A 436 -25.42 22.39 2.29
CA ALA A 436 -24.16 22.08 1.61
C ALA A 436 -23.04 21.51 2.50
N SER A 437 -22.40 20.43 2.04
CA SER A 437 -20.99 20.10 2.29
C SER A 437 -20.55 18.97 1.34
N CYS A 438 -19.40 19.13 0.69
CA CYS A 438 -18.91 18.33 -0.41
C CYS A 438 -18.45 16.92 0.03
N THR A 439 -19.33 15.92 0.07
CA THR A 439 -18.92 14.50 0.15
C THR A 439 -19.89 13.47 -0.47
N ASN A 440 -21.04 13.83 -1.05
CA ASN A 440 -22.00 12.83 -1.57
C ASN A 440 -22.37 13.04 -3.06
N LEU A 441 -21.49 12.64 -3.97
CA LEU A 441 -21.76 12.58 -5.43
C LEU A 441 -21.37 11.22 -6.06
N GLY A 442 -21.16 10.16 -5.26
CA GLY A 442 -20.62 8.87 -5.73
C GLY A 442 -21.64 7.84 -6.23
N ALA A 443 -22.92 7.98 -5.90
CA ALA A 443 -23.92 6.93 -6.13
C ALA A 443 -24.42 6.81 -7.59
N ASP A 444 -24.28 7.86 -8.41
CA ASP A 444 -24.85 7.92 -9.78
C ASP A 444 -23.82 7.78 -10.92
N ARG A 445 -22.53 7.54 -10.63
CA ARG A 445 -21.51 7.37 -11.69
C ARG A 445 -21.65 6.01 -12.37
N SER A 446 -21.65 6.00 -13.70
CA SER A 446 -21.69 4.77 -14.50
C SER A 446 -20.47 3.88 -14.24
N SER A 447 -20.57 2.56 -14.45
CA SER A 447 -19.45 1.63 -14.25
C SER A 447 -18.20 1.99 -15.08
N VAL A 448 -18.39 2.64 -16.23
CA VAL A 448 -17.32 3.16 -17.10
C VAL A 448 -16.58 4.33 -16.45
N GLU A 449 -17.28 5.22 -15.76
CA GLU A 449 -16.70 6.40 -15.10
C GLU A 449 -15.84 6.04 -13.87
N LYS A 450 -15.98 4.80 -13.37
CA LYS A 450 -15.15 4.27 -12.29
C LYS A 450 -13.85 3.62 -12.80
N ARG A 451 -13.67 3.48 -14.13
CA ARG A 451 -12.48 2.85 -14.73
C ARG A 451 -11.24 3.72 -14.61
N PHE A 452 -10.08 3.08 -14.48
CA PHE A 452 -8.79 3.74 -14.40
C PHE A 452 -8.52 4.64 -15.60
N ALA A 453 -8.74 4.12 -16.82
CA ALA A 453 -8.54 4.86 -18.06
C ALA A 453 -9.43 6.10 -18.14
N PHE A 454 -10.73 5.96 -17.83
CA PHE A 454 -11.65 7.10 -17.82
C PHE A 454 -11.19 8.22 -16.88
N ASN A 455 -10.88 7.89 -15.63
CA ASN A 455 -10.43 8.87 -14.63
C ASN A 455 -9.09 9.53 -15.03
N LEU A 456 -8.17 8.76 -15.62
CA LEU A 456 -6.91 9.29 -16.14
C LEU A 456 -7.17 10.26 -17.30
N LEU A 457 -7.99 9.88 -18.28
CA LEU A 457 -8.35 10.72 -19.43
C LEU A 457 -9.00 12.04 -19.00
N GLU A 458 -9.88 12.02 -17.98
CA GLU A 458 -10.49 13.23 -17.42
C GLU A 458 -9.42 14.16 -16.85
N LYS A 459 -8.49 13.63 -16.03
CA LYS A 459 -7.38 14.44 -15.49
C LYS A 459 -6.49 14.99 -16.60
N LEU A 460 -6.10 14.17 -17.58
CA LEU A 460 -5.26 14.60 -18.71
C LEU A 460 -5.91 15.74 -19.49
N LEU A 461 -7.21 15.66 -19.77
CA LEU A 461 -7.98 16.72 -20.41
C LEU A 461 -7.99 18.01 -19.56
N ALA A 462 -8.20 17.88 -18.25
CA ALA A 462 -8.19 19.01 -17.34
C ALA A 462 -6.84 19.73 -17.30
N TYR A 463 -5.73 18.99 -17.22
CA TYR A 463 -4.38 19.59 -17.25
C TYR A 463 -4.04 20.20 -18.61
N LEU A 464 -4.51 19.61 -19.71
CA LEU A 464 -4.36 20.19 -21.05
C LEU A 464 -5.11 21.53 -21.16
N GLU A 465 -6.32 21.63 -20.63
CA GLU A 465 -7.11 22.87 -20.61
C GLU A 465 -6.44 23.93 -19.74
N GLN A 466 -5.96 23.55 -18.55
CA GLN A 466 -5.20 24.44 -17.67
C GLN A 466 -3.92 24.94 -18.36
N ALA A 467 -3.21 24.07 -19.07
CA ALA A 467 -2.03 24.45 -19.85
C ALA A 467 -2.40 25.42 -20.98
N ASN A 468 -3.50 25.19 -21.69
CA ASN A 468 -3.99 26.08 -22.76
C ASN A 468 -4.24 27.51 -22.25
N VAL A 469 -4.87 27.64 -21.07
CA VAL A 469 -5.14 28.95 -20.44
C VAL A 469 -3.87 29.60 -19.89
N ARG A 470 -2.99 28.83 -19.24
CA ARG A 470 -1.81 29.35 -18.53
C ARG A 470 -0.60 29.58 -19.43
N MET A 471 -0.51 28.92 -20.58
CA MET A 471 0.55 29.16 -21.58
C MET A 471 0.33 30.51 -22.31
N LYS A 472 0.98 31.56 -21.83
CA LYS A 472 1.01 32.87 -22.50
C LYS A 472 1.99 32.89 -23.66
N SER A 473 1.64 33.60 -24.75
CA SER A 473 2.55 33.85 -25.86
C SER A 473 3.67 34.82 -25.42
N LEU A 474 4.89 34.57 -25.92
CA LEU A 474 6.06 35.42 -25.71
C LEU A 474 5.76 36.85 -26.16
N LYS A 475 5.67 37.81 -25.23
CA LYS A 475 5.84 39.23 -25.59
C LYS A 475 7.33 39.56 -25.54
N PRO A 476 7.92 40.16 -26.59
CA PRO A 476 9.27 40.71 -26.51
C PRO A 476 9.31 41.75 -25.38
N SER A 477 10.32 41.71 -24.52
CA SER A 477 10.58 42.80 -23.59
C SER A 477 10.93 44.06 -24.38
N HIS A 478 10.41 45.21 -23.98
CA HIS A 478 10.79 46.51 -24.55
C HIS A 478 12.33 46.70 -24.51
N GLU A 479 12.79 47.48 -25.48
CA GLU A 479 14.12 47.57 -26.13
C GLU A 479 15.39 47.77 -25.27
N LEU A 480 15.39 47.56 -23.95
CA LEU A 480 16.53 47.93 -23.09
C LEU A 480 17.14 46.81 -22.24
N THR A 481 16.88 45.53 -22.54
CA THR A 481 17.54 44.42 -21.81
C THR A 481 18.39 43.57 -22.74
N LYS A 482 19.73 43.67 -22.64
CA LYS A 482 20.70 42.81 -23.37
C LYS A 482 20.76 41.36 -22.85
N ARG A 483 19.82 40.96 -22.01
CA ARG A 483 19.61 39.58 -21.57
C ARG A 483 18.14 39.26 -21.74
N ASN A 484 17.86 38.21 -22.53
CA ASN A 484 16.53 37.63 -22.62
C ASN A 484 16.15 37.01 -21.26
N SER A 485 15.67 37.82 -20.32
CA SER A 485 15.13 37.31 -19.05
C SER A 485 13.69 36.86 -19.29
N PHE A 486 13.55 35.63 -19.77
CA PHE A 486 12.26 34.98 -19.99
C PHE A 486 11.58 34.69 -18.65
N ARG A 487 10.34 35.14 -18.45
CA ARG A 487 9.47 34.60 -17.40
C ARG A 487 8.86 33.27 -17.89
N ARG A 488 9.51 32.14 -17.58
CA ARG A 488 8.86 30.81 -17.46
C ARG A 488 8.55 30.61 -15.96
N GLU A 489 7.48 30.02 -15.45
CA GLU A 489 6.19 29.47 -15.89
C GLU A 489 5.40 29.28 -14.56
N GLY A 490 4.07 29.24 -14.58
CA GLY A 490 3.33 28.74 -13.40
C GLY A 490 3.67 27.26 -13.14
N GLN A 491 3.60 26.83 -11.88
CA GLN A 491 3.82 25.44 -11.45
C GLN A 491 3.07 24.43 -12.33
N ASP A 492 1.85 24.76 -12.74
CA ASP A 492 0.99 23.88 -13.53
C ASP A 492 1.52 23.61 -14.94
N VAL A 493 2.16 24.61 -15.57
CA VAL A 493 2.74 24.45 -16.91
C VAL A 493 3.96 23.54 -16.84
N LYS A 494 4.79 23.69 -15.80
CA LYS A 494 5.93 22.78 -15.55
C LYS A 494 5.48 21.35 -15.30
N PHE A 495 4.43 21.14 -14.51
CA PHE A 495 3.85 19.81 -14.29
C PHE A 495 3.32 19.21 -15.61
N PHE A 496 2.62 20.01 -16.42
CA PHE A 496 2.15 19.58 -17.74
C PHE A 496 3.30 19.16 -18.66
N GLU A 497 4.34 19.98 -18.77
CA GLU A 497 5.51 19.72 -19.61
C GLU A 497 6.32 18.49 -19.18
N LYS A 498 6.54 18.34 -17.87
CA LYS A 498 7.49 17.38 -17.31
C LYS A 498 6.86 16.06 -16.88
N VAL A 499 5.56 16.03 -16.61
CA VAL A 499 4.86 14.84 -16.12
C VAL A 499 3.77 14.43 -17.10
N VAL A 500 2.82 15.32 -17.38
CA VAL A 500 1.60 14.98 -18.15
C VAL A 500 1.95 14.52 -19.56
N LEU A 501 2.76 15.28 -20.31
CA LEU A 501 3.13 14.90 -21.68
C LEU A 501 3.88 13.54 -21.75
N PRO A 502 5.01 13.34 -21.02
CA PRO A 502 5.67 12.03 -21.03
C PRO A 502 4.77 10.87 -20.59
N LEU A 503 3.93 11.08 -19.58
CA LEU A 503 2.98 10.08 -19.09
C LEU A 503 1.95 9.70 -20.15
N MET A 504 1.37 10.69 -20.83
CA MET A 504 0.45 10.45 -21.95
C MET A 504 1.11 9.58 -23.02
N PHE A 505 2.30 9.96 -23.47
CA PHE A 505 3.02 9.18 -24.48
C PHE A 505 3.24 7.73 -24.05
N ALA A 506 3.73 7.50 -22.82
CA ALA A 506 3.98 6.16 -22.30
C ALA A 506 2.70 5.34 -22.19
N TYR A 507 1.63 5.92 -21.64
CA TYR A 507 0.35 5.25 -21.40
C TYR A 507 -0.30 4.79 -22.71
N PHE A 508 -0.44 5.68 -23.70
CA PHE A 508 -1.02 5.31 -25.00
C PHE A 508 -0.15 4.34 -25.78
N SER A 509 1.17 4.41 -25.64
CA SER A 509 2.08 3.44 -26.25
C SER A 509 1.88 2.04 -25.67
N ALA A 510 1.65 1.92 -24.36
CA ALA A 510 1.41 0.66 -23.67
C ALA A 510 0.01 0.09 -23.98
N HIS A 511 -1.02 0.94 -24.03
CA HIS A 511 -2.42 0.52 -24.05
C HIS A 511 -3.16 0.79 -25.38
N ARG A 512 -2.46 1.04 -26.49
CA ARG A 512 -3.09 1.32 -27.80
C ARG A 512 -4.14 0.27 -28.22
N ASN A 513 -3.87 -1.01 -27.95
CA ASN A 513 -4.78 -2.10 -28.33
C ASN A 513 -6.12 -2.04 -27.58
N TYR A 514 -6.14 -1.54 -26.34
CA TYR A 514 -7.37 -1.35 -25.56
C TYR A 514 -8.31 -0.34 -26.24
N PHE A 515 -7.75 0.75 -26.78
CA PHE A 515 -8.51 1.81 -27.43
C PHE A 515 -8.93 1.46 -28.87
N LEU A 516 -8.15 0.62 -29.57
CA LEU A 516 -8.48 0.15 -30.92
C LEU A 516 -9.41 -1.05 -30.96
N ALA A 517 -9.57 -1.77 -29.83
CA ALA A 517 -10.42 -2.95 -29.80
C ALA A 517 -11.87 -2.61 -30.18
N SER A 518 -12.43 -3.40 -31.08
CA SER A 518 -13.85 -3.30 -31.45
C SER A 518 -14.70 -3.78 -30.28
N SER A 519 -15.73 -3.01 -29.93
CA SER A 519 -16.67 -3.39 -28.88
C SER A 519 -17.34 -4.71 -29.24
N SER A 520 -17.03 -5.78 -28.50
CA SER A 520 -17.77 -7.05 -28.57
C SER A 520 -19.00 -6.97 -27.65
N MET A 521 -19.88 -7.98 -27.69
CA MET A 521 -21.05 -8.04 -26.78
C MET A 521 -20.67 -8.04 -25.29
N VAL A 522 -19.39 -8.26 -24.95
CA VAL A 522 -18.85 -8.18 -23.59
C VAL A 522 -18.04 -6.89 -23.44
N GLN A 523 -18.49 -5.97 -22.57
CA GLN A 523 -17.90 -4.63 -22.37
C GLN A 523 -16.57 -4.62 -21.57
N THR A 524 -16.07 -5.77 -21.15
CA THR A 524 -14.81 -5.89 -20.37
C THR A 524 -13.63 -6.07 -21.31
N GLY A 525 -12.49 -5.43 -21.02
CA GLY A 525 -11.28 -5.52 -21.83
C GLY A 525 -11.25 -4.63 -23.09
N THR A 526 -12.25 -3.78 -23.31
CA THR A 526 -12.28 -2.82 -24.44
C THR A 526 -12.70 -1.42 -23.99
N ALA A 527 -12.16 -0.40 -24.66
CA ALA A 527 -12.52 0.99 -24.42
C ALA A 527 -13.98 1.25 -24.81
N SER A 528 -14.68 1.98 -23.94
CA SER A 528 -16.01 2.51 -24.19
C SER A 528 -15.99 3.61 -25.25
N ASN A 529 -17.14 3.88 -25.86
CA ASN A 529 -17.28 4.99 -26.82
C ASN A 529 -16.90 6.33 -26.19
N LYS A 530 -17.28 6.59 -24.93
CA LYS A 530 -16.87 7.80 -24.19
C LYS A 530 -15.36 7.91 -24.06
N GLU A 531 -14.66 6.84 -23.68
CA GLU A 531 -13.19 6.85 -23.59
C GLU A 531 -12.55 7.12 -24.96
N LYS A 532 -13.07 6.52 -26.04
CA LYS A 532 -12.60 6.78 -27.42
C LYS A 532 -12.80 8.25 -27.83
N GLU A 533 -13.92 8.86 -27.48
CA GLU A 533 -14.18 10.29 -27.70
C GLU A 533 -13.20 11.17 -26.91
N MET A 534 -12.88 10.81 -25.67
CA MET A 534 -11.90 11.55 -24.86
C MET A 534 -10.49 11.48 -25.45
N VAL A 535 -10.09 10.33 -26.02
CA VAL A 535 -8.81 10.19 -26.74
C VAL A 535 -8.78 11.11 -27.98
N ALA A 536 -9.86 11.15 -28.76
CA ALA A 536 -9.99 12.07 -29.89
C ALA A 536 -9.93 13.55 -29.45
N SER A 537 -10.57 13.87 -28.32
CA SER A 537 -10.56 15.22 -27.74
C SER A 537 -9.16 15.62 -27.28
N LEU A 538 -8.43 14.72 -26.59
CA LEU A 538 -7.04 14.94 -26.20
C LEU A 538 -6.16 15.21 -27.43
N PHE A 539 -6.30 14.41 -28.48
CA PHE A 539 -5.56 14.59 -29.73
C PHE A 539 -5.83 15.97 -30.35
N CYS A 540 -7.10 16.31 -30.57
CA CYS A 540 -7.48 17.57 -31.23
C CYS A 540 -7.04 18.79 -30.42
N ARG A 541 -7.26 18.78 -29.10
CA ARG A 541 -6.88 19.90 -28.21
C ARG A 541 -5.36 20.05 -28.11
N LEU A 542 -4.62 18.94 -28.03
CA LEU A 542 -3.15 19.00 -27.96
C LEU A 542 -2.56 19.50 -29.28
N ALA A 543 -3.10 19.06 -30.41
CA ALA A 543 -2.70 19.53 -31.73
C ALA A 543 -2.99 21.02 -31.91
N ALA A 544 -4.18 21.48 -31.51
CA ALA A 544 -4.55 22.90 -31.54
C ALA A 544 -3.63 23.74 -30.63
N LEU A 545 -3.35 23.27 -29.41
CA LEU A 545 -2.44 23.95 -28.48
C LEU A 545 -1.03 24.08 -29.07
N LEU A 546 -0.49 23.00 -29.65
CA LEU A 546 0.82 23.01 -30.30
C LEU A 546 0.85 23.96 -31.51
N ARG A 547 -0.23 24.01 -32.31
CA ARG A 547 -0.35 24.95 -33.44
C ARG A 547 -0.38 26.41 -32.98
N ILE A 548 -1.25 26.74 -32.03
CA ILE A 548 -1.48 28.13 -31.56
C ILE A 548 -0.30 28.65 -30.74
N LYS A 549 0.33 27.80 -29.93
CA LYS A 549 1.36 28.18 -28.95
C LYS A 549 2.73 27.57 -29.27
N ASN A 550 3.03 27.27 -30.54
CA ASN A 550 4.26 26.58 -30.95
C ASN A 550 5.55 27.16 -30.32
N HIS A 551 5.69 28.49 -30.30
CA HIS A 551 6.86 29.16 -29.72
C HIS A 551 6.99 28.98 -28.20
N ALA A 552 5.89 28.71 -27.48
CA ALA A 552 5.92 28.48 -26.03
C ALA A 552 6.46 27.09 -25.66
N PHE A 553 6.36 26.10 -26.56
CA PHE A 553 6.81 24.73 -26.27
C PHE A 553 8.32 24.57 -26.23
N GLY A 554 9.09 25.36 -26.99
CA GLY A 554 10.56 25.33 -27.00
C GLY A 554 11.15 23.91 -27.03
N SER A 555 11.89 23.54 -25.97
CA SER A 555 12.52 22.21 -25.84
C SER A 555 11.52 21.04 -25.65
N VAL A 556 10.28 21.33 -25.27
CA VAL A 556 9.21 20.34 -24.98
C VAL A 556 8.41 20.00 -26.24
N ALA A 557 8.63 20.72 -27.34
CA ALA A 557 7.99 20.44 -28.62
C ALA A 557 8.19 18.96 -29.01
N ARG A 558 9.44 18.44 -28.96
CA ARG A 558 9.80 17.06 -29.34
C ARG A 558 8.96 15.99 -28.64
N ILE A 559 8.74 16.11 -27.33
CA ILE A 559 7.93 15.14 -26.59
C ILE A 559 6.45 15.28 -26.92
N THR A 560 5.96 16.50 -27.09
CA THR A 560 4.56 16.78 -27.51
C THR A 560 4.21 16.07 -28.81
N VAL A 561 5.15 16.00 -29.75
CA VAL A 561 4.96 15.28 -31.01
C VAL A 561 4.92 13.78 -30.84
N LYS A 562 5.79 13.24 -30.01
CA LYS A 562 5.71 11.82 -29.66
C LYS A 562 4.37 11.50 -29.03
N CYS A 563 3.83 12.39 -28.18
CA CYS A 563 2.49 12.25 -27.61
C CYS A 563 1.41 12.22 -28.70
N LEU A 564 1.43 13.17 -29.64
CA LEU A 564 0.49 13.20 -30.77
C LEU A 564 0.58 11.93 -31.63
N GLN A 565 1.80 11.41 -31.86
CA GLN A 565 2.01 10.15 -32.57
C GLN A 565 1.46 8.94 -31.79
N GLY A 566 1.67 8.89 -30.46
CA GLY A 566 1.11 7.84 -29.61
C GLY A 566 -0.42 7.88 -29.55
N LEU A 567 -1.01 9.08 -29.43
CA LEU A 567 -2.45 9.30 -29.47
C LEU A 567 -3.06 8.87 -30.81
N THR A 568 -2.38 9.21 -31.92
CA THR A 568 -2.78 8.78 -33.26
C THR A 568 -2.90 7.25 -33.35
N GLN A 569 -1.94 6.53 -32.78
CA GLN A 569 -1.94 5.06 -32.78
C GLN A 569 -3.00 4.43 -31.87
N ALA A 570 -3.65 5.22 -31.02
CA ALA A 570 -4.74 4.78 -30.13
C ALA A 570 -6.11 5.33 -30.56
N LEU A 571 -6.18 6.07 -31.68
CA LEU A 571 -7.40 6.73 -32.13
C LEU A 571 -8.24 5.81 -33.03
N ASP A 572 -9.41 5.38 -32.55
CA ASP A 572 -10.35 4.56 -33.34
C ASP A 572 -11.38 5.44 -34.06
N ILE A 573 -10.96 6.01 -35.19
CA ILE A 573 -11.79 6.89 -36.02
C ILE A 573 -12.98 6.13 -36.59
N ARG A 574 -12.81 4.85 -36.95
CA ARG A 574 -13.87 4.02 -37.54
C ARG A 574 -15.06 3.91 -36.60
N THR A 575 -14.81 3.64 -35.32
CA THR A 575 -15.88 3.62 -34.31
C THR A 575 -16.51 5.00 -34.15
N LEU A 576 -15.71 6.07 -34.06
CA LEU A 576 -16.21 7.44 -33.89
C LEU A 576 -17.11 7.91 -35.03
N VAL A 577 -16.78 7.55 -36.28
CA VAL A 577 -17.61 7.80 -37.46
C VAL A 577 -18.89 6.98 -37.40
N ARG A 578 -18.80 5.68 -37.05
CA ARG A 578 -19.97 4.81 -36.95
C ARG A 578 -20.99 5.27 -35.91
N ILE A 579 -20.52 5.80 -34.78
CA ILE A 579 -21.41 6.33 -33.73
C ILE A 579 -21.84 7.78 -33.99
N ASN A 580 -21.41 8.39 -35.11
CA ASN A 580 -21.65 9.79 -35.45
C ASN A 580 -21.27 10.77 -34.32
N SER A 581 -20.10 10.55 -33.72
CA SER A 581 -19.62 11.38 -32.61
C SER A 581 -19.41 12.83 -33.05
N ASP A 582 -19.85 13.78 -32.23
CA ASP A 582 -19.67 15.21 -32.50
C ASP A 582 -18.20 15.64 -32.57
N ILE A 583 -17.28 14.87 -31.97
CA ILE A 583 -15.84 15.15 -32.04
C ILE A 583 -15.28 15.07 -33.45
N ILE A 584 -15.91 14.27 -34.33
CA ILE A 584 -15.53 14.20 -35.75
C ILE A 584 -15.75 15.57 -36.40
N ARG A 585 -16.91 16.20 -36.13
CA ARG A 585 -17.33 17.45 -36.76
C ARG A 585 -16.71 18.68 -36.10
N THR A 586 -16.57 18.66 -34.77
CA THR A 586 -16.10 19.80 -33.97
C THR A 586 -14.60 19.81 -33.72
N GLY A 587 -13.94 18.64 -33.73
CA GLY A 587 -12.51 18.51 -33.44
C GLY A 587 -11.71 18.13 -34.67
N LEU A 588 -11.94 16.91 -35.21
CA LEU A 588 -11.13 16.35 -36.28
C LEU A 588 -11.26 17.12 -37.59
N PHE A 589 -12.47 17.57 -37.95
CA PHE A 589 -12.67 18.41 -39.13
C PHE A 589 -11.86 19.72 -39.05
N ILE A 590 -11.89 20.40 -37.89
CA ILE A 590 -11.10 21.61 -37.66
C ILE A 590 -9.60 21.30 -37.76
N PHE A 591 -9.16 20.19 -37.16
CA PHE A 591 -7.78 19.74 -37.25
C PHE A 591 -7.32 19.52 -38.71
N PHE A 592 -8.13 18.85 -39.54
CA PHE A 592 -7.77 18.60 -40.95
C PHE A 592 -7.75 19.89 -41.78
N ASN A 593 -8.69 20.81 -41.58
CA ASN A 593 -8.66 22.12 -42.24
C ASN A 593 -7.40 22.90 -41.86
N ASN A 594 -7.07 22.91 -40.56
CA ASN A 594 -5.85 23.52 -40.04
C ASN A 594 -4.59 22.93 -40.70
N CYS A 595 -4.52 21.61 -40.84
CA CYS A 595 -3.42 20.95 -41.52
C CYS A 595 -3.36 21.27 -43.02
N ALA A 596 -4.52 21.42 -43.69
CA ALA A 596 -4.58 21.80 -45.10
C ALA A 596 -4.06 23.23 -45.31
N GLU A 597 -4.42 24.18 -44.45
CA GLU A 597 -3.87 25.54 -44.44
C GLU A 597 -2.36 25.57 -44.20
N ASP A 598 -1.89 24.78 -43.23
CA ASP A 598 -0.46 24.66 -42.90
C ASP A 598 0.32 24.07 -44.09
N LEU A 599 -0.23 23.06 -44.76
CA LEU A 599 0.34 22.46 -45.97
C LEU A 599 0.36 23.45 -47.15
N PHE A 600 -0.73 24.19 -47.35
CA PHE A 600 -0.82 25.20 -48.40
C PHE A 600 0.21 26.31 -48.20
N SER A 601 0.31 26.85 -46.99
CA SER A 601 1.30 27.88 -46.62
C SER A 601 2.72 27.37 -46.85
N ALA A 602 2.99 26.14 -46.44
CA ALA A 602 4.25 25.46 -46.65
C ALA A 602 4.63 25.27 -48.13
N VAL A 603 3.66 24.99 -48.99
CA VAL A 603 3.86 24.83 -50.44
C VAL A 603 4.09 26.18 -51.12
N ASN A 604 3.38 27.22 -50.69
CA ASN A 604 3.59 28.59 -51.20
C ASN A 604 4.98 29.10 -50.81
N GLU A 605 5.40 28.91 -49.56
CA GLU A 605 6.75 29.30 -49.11
C GLU A 605 7.86 28.57 -49.88
N LEU A 606 7.63 27.30 -50.24
CA LEU A 606 8.51 26.53 -51.12
C LEU A 606 8.56 27.08 -52.55
N ARG A 607 7.42 27.53 -53.07
CA ARG A 607 7.25 28.01 -54.44
C ARG A 607 7.78 29.44 -54.64
N GLU A 608 7.58 30.31 -53.65
CA GLU A 608 7.90 31.73 -53.74
C GLU A 608 9.32 32.06 -53.26
N SER A 609 9.81 31.36 -52.23
CA SER A 609 11.07 31.76 -51.55
C SER A 609 12.30 31.02 -52.06
N GLY A 610 12.16 29.91 -52.80
CA GLY A 610 13.26 29.10 -53.36
C GLY A 610 14.30 28.55 -52.36
N GLN A 611 14.17 28.86 -51.06
CA GLN A 611 15.16 28.58 -50.04
C GLN A 611 14.92 27.22 -49.39
N TYR A 612 15.47 26.17 -50.02
CA TYR A 612 15.60 24.84 -49.41
C TYR A 612 16.35 24.84 -48.06
N SER A 613 17.10 25.90 -47.76
CA SER A 613 17.85 26.10 -46.51
C SER A 613 16.97 26.40 -45.30
N LEU A 614 15.87 27.15 -45.45
CA LEU A 614 14.89 27.41 -44.37
C LEU A 614 14.06 26.16 -44.02
N LEU A 615 13.96 25.20 -44.94
CA LEU A 615 13.41 23.86 -44.65
C LEU A 615 14.37 22.98 -43.83
N ARG A 616 15.67 23.30 -43.83
CA ARG A 616 16.72 22.50 -43.16
C ARG A 616 16.95 22.91 -41.71
N GLY A 617 16.60 24.14 -41.32
CA GLY A 617 16.90 24.74 -40.01
C GLY A 617 15.68 25.06 -39.12
N GLU A 618 15.65 24.39 -37.96
CA GLU A 618 14.94 24.64 -36.68
C GLU A 618 13.43 24.97 -36.63
N ASN A 619 12.83 25.74 -37.53
CA ASN A 619 11.41 26.15 -37.38
C ASN A 619 10.41 25.32 -38.22
N LEU A 620 10.83 24.77 -39.36
CA LEU A 620 9.94 24.11 -40.34
C LEU A 620 9.89 22.58 -40.25
N LYS A 621 10.82 21.92 -39.55
CA LYS A 621 10.86 20.45 -39.42
C LYS A 621 9.76 19.89 -38.53
N PHE A 622 9.20 20.70 -37.64
CA PHE A 622 8.40 20.18 -36.54
C PHE A 622 6.95 19.92 -36.94
N LEU A 623 6.26 20.92 -37.49
CA LEU A 623 4.87 20.78 -37.96
C LEU A 623 4.74 19.87 -39.19
N LYS A 624 5.65 19.99 -40.19
CA LYS A 624 5.61 19.18 -41.43
C LYS A 624 5.77 17.68 -41.19
N LEU A 625 6.67 17.25 -40.29
CA LEU A 625 6.92 15.82 -40.04
C LEU A 625 5.80 15.18 -39.22
N ILE A 626 5.10 15.96 -38.39
CA ILE A 626 3.88 15.54 -37.69
C ILE A 626 2.75 15.41 -38.70
N ILE A 627 2.46 16.46 -39.46
CA ILE A 627 1.33 16.50 -40.39
C ILE A 627 1.52 15.43 -41.47
N LEU A 628 2.69 15.29 -42.11
CA LEU A 628 2.89 14.22 -43.10
C LEU A 628 2.88 12.81 -42.50
N LYS A 629 3.43 12.58 -41.30
CA LYS A 629 3.41 11.24 -40.67
C LYS A 629 2.02 10.86 -40.12
N ILE A 630 1.28 11.85 -39.62
CA ILE A 630 -0.12 11.69 -39.22
C ILE A 630 -0.94 11.44 -40.49
N PHE A 631 -0.86 12.29 -41.51
CA PHE A 631 -1.57 12.06 -42.78
C PHE A 631 -1.24 10.71 -43.43
N THR A 632 0.04 10.30 -43.48
CA THR A 632 0.39 8.99 -44.05
C THR A 632 -0.12 7.82 -43.20
N HIS A 633 -0.19 7.94 -41.87
CA HIS A 633 -0.82 6.91 -41.04
C HIS A 633 -2.35 6.86 -41.25
N PHE A 634 -3.00 8.02 -41.27
CA PHE A 634 -4.45 8.16 -41.46
C PHE A 634 -4.93 7.75 -42.86
N TYR A 635 -4.13 7.96 -43.92
CA TYR A 635 -4.50 7.60 -45.30
C TYR A 635 -4.15 6.14 -45.66
N VAL A 636 -3.12 5.54 -45.06
CA VAL A 636 -2.61 4.21 -45.47
C VAL A 636 -3.20 3.06 -44.62
N VAL A 637 -3.69 3.33 -43.41
CA VAL A 637 -4.15 2.27 -42.49
C VAL A 637 -5.68 2.16 -42.37
N ASP A 638 -6.43 3.24 -42.59
CA ASP A 638 -7.86 3.28 -42.22
C ASP A 638 -8.86 3.52 -43.38
N PHE A 639 -8.38 3.83 -44.59
CA PHE A 639 -9.22 4.05 -45.79
C PHE A 639 -9.10 2.96 -46.88
N THR A 640 -8.38 1.87 -46.58
CA THR A 640 -8.44 0.58 -47.30
C THR A 640 -9.02 -0.46 -46.39
#